data_AF-A0AAW1PXS2-F1
#
_entry.id   AF-A0AAW1PXS2-F1
#
_cell.length_a   1.000
_cell.length_b   1.000
_cell.length_c   1.000
_cell.angle_alpha   90.00
_cell.angle_beta   90.00
_cell.angle_gamma   90.00
#
_symmetry.space_group_name_H-M   'P 1'
#
loop_
_entity.id
_entity.type
_entity.pdbx_description
1 polymer ?
#
loop_
_entity_poly.entity_id
_entity_poly.type
_entity_poly.pdbx_seq_one_letter_code
_entity_poly.pdbx_strand_id
1 'polypeptide(L)'
;MGVSKLHRTVEGRQAARDIWSHAFTLLQRDVTDCGLLLLDPPFNLQAIQQTAAEVIFEEFRFQHYLAAPAAPLSIRQHHLENPSCRASSAGCGLVVDAGFSFTHAVPVLDHQIVAQGVRRVGIGGKVLTNYLKELISYRSINMMEETYLVEQIKEAACLVSQDLKRDLNLARQPGGQSPFRCEYVLPDGLESMRGHLRPWQARPAAPKGSCKEQAVSLNNERFMVPELVFNPSDISLPQAGLAQTVFEAVDALHPDLHAPLFSNIVLTGGTARCPGFAPRLQQELRALVDSDLQVNVTLAKDPTVAAWQGGSLVQARPSGLHRPALSVRPSCLGPTTFAAGKGLADQAAPGPLGSFCGLDRERVTKRPGVSASATAAAASVPAESGSPKTFLGIEYFTWQKILPLGLMFFCILFNYTILRDTKDVLVVTAPGSGAEVIPFLKTWVNLPMAIGFTVLYAKLANVLSTEALFYTCIIPFIAFFAGFAFLMYPLREVLHPTALAAELLTKLGPRFAGPIAILRNWTFCLFYVMAELWGSVVVSLLFWGFSNQICTVDEAKVFYPLFGLGANVALVFSGRAVKYFSQVRANLPAGVDGWGYSLKGMMGMVAVGGLIITLAYWGLNRTVVPRMTAAAPKKKKEKMHMSVGESFNFLAKSSYIRDLALLVVSYGISINLVEVTWKSKIKAQFPNPNDYSAFMGDFSSATGVVTFLMMIASRFIFKKYGWGVAALITPSVLLITGILFFVLVLGSGPLTPMLAGIGLTPLMAAVLVGAAQNIFSKSSKYSLFDPCKEMAYIPLDTETQVKGKAAIDVVCNPLGKSGGALIQQFMIVGFGSLAASTPYLGAILLGIVLMWMKAAASLNKQFTALEMKQKMAQSRGTSRSRKYKFVSKLNDLGFIEGQYVPLEDGELVTASMDVVESDNGPPPVPASSPKAA
;
A
#
# COMPACT_ATOMS: atom_id res chain seq x y z
N MET A 1 28.53 3.55 -8.03
CA MET A 1 27.06 3.36 -8.09
C MET A 1 26.72 1.92 -8.43
N GLY A 2 25.57 1.39 -8.03
CA GLY A 2 25.11 0.04 -8.40
C GLY A 2 24.69 -0.04 -9.87
N VAL A 3 25.68 -0.10 -10.76
CA VAL A 3 25.53 -0.15 -12.23
C VAL A 3 24.65 -1.33 -12.67
N SER A 4 24.58 -2.41 -11.88
CA SER A 4 23.77 -3.61 -12.16
C SER A 4 22.25 -3.43 -12.12
N LYS A 5 21.73 -2.35 -11.50
CA LYS A 5 20.29 -2.02 -11.58
C LYS A 5 19.94 -1.18 -12.81
N LEU A 6 20.83 -0.29 -13.23
CA LEU A 6 20.64 0.53 -14.42
C LEU A 6 20.58 -0.33 -15.69
N HIS A 7 21.40 -1.38 -15.80
CA HIS A 7 21.48 -2.17 -17.02
C HIS A 7 20.28 -3.10 -17.28
N ARG A 8 19.35 -3.23 -16.31
CA ARG A 8 18.18 -4.12 -16.42
C ARG A 8 17.03 -3.55 -17.24
N THR A 9 16.95 -2.23 -17.36
CA THR A 9 15.91 -1.53 -18.13
C THR A 9 16.54 -0.77 -19.29
N VAL A 10 15.80 -0.60 -20.39
CA VAL A 10 16.28 0.15 -21.57
C VAL A 10 16.68 1.57 -21.17
N GLU A 11 15.87 2.23 -20.35
CA GLU A 11 16.14 3.58 -19.84
C GLU A 11 17.42 3.65 -18.97
N GLY A 12 17.66 2.64 -18.15
CA GLY A 12 18.86 2.63 -17.31
C GLY A 12 20.13 2.31 -18.09
N ARG A 13 20.05 1.58 -19.22
CA ARG A 13 21.19 1.41 -20.14
C ARG A 13 21.59 2.74 -20.77
N GLN A 14 20.61 3.53 -21.22
CA GLN A 14 20.87 4.85 -21.78
C GLN A 14 21.53 5.77 -20.75
N ALA A 15 21.01 5.82 -19.53
CA ALA A 15 21.61 6.64 -18.47
C ALA A 15 23.04 6.18 -18.11
N ALA A 16 23.33 4.86 -18.11
CA ALA A 16 24.69 4.37 -17.89
C ALA A 16 25.64 4.80 -19.03
N ARG A 17 25.19 4.70 -20.29
CA ARG A 17 25.91 5.19 -21.46
C ARG A 17 26.22 6.68 -21.35
N ASP A 18 25.24 7.50 -20.97
CA ASP A 18 25.41 8.95 -20.84
C ASP A 18 26.40 9.32 -19.72
N ILE A 19 26.41 8.56 -18.63
CA ILE A 19 27.41 8.73 -17.56
C ILE A 19 28.81 8.37 -18.05
N TRP A 20 28.95 7.27 -18.79
CA TRP A 20 30.24 6.84 -19.34
C TRP A 20 30.75 7.79 -20.41
N SER A 21 29.90 8.25 -21.32
CA SER A 21 30.29 9.23 -22.34
C SER A 21 30.81 10.50 -21.68
N HIS A 22 30.10 11.03 -20.67
CA HIS A 22 30.56 12.18 -19.92
C HIS A 22 31.89 11.92 -19.20
N ALA A 23 32.05 10.77 -18.54
CA ALA A 23 33.28 10.40 -17.86
C ALA A 23 34.47 10.29 -18.83
N PHE A 24 34.26 9.73 -20.03
CA PHE A 24 35.31 9.61 -21.05
C PHE A 24 35.67 10.96 -21.67
N THR A 25 34.71 11.84 -21.90
CA THR A 25 35.00 13.22 -22.35
C THR A 25 35.87 13.97 -21.34
N LEU A 26 35.65 13.75 -20.04
CA LEU A 26 36.45 14.36 -18.98
C LEU A 26 37.89 13.85 -18.92
N LEU A 27 38.18 12.64 -19.43
CA LEU A 27 39.54 12.11 -19.48
C LEU A 27 40.41 12.77 -20.57
N GLN A 28 39.83 13.63 -21.44
CA GLN A 28 40.52 14.38 -22.50
C GLN A 28 41.47 13.53 -23.36
N ARG A 29 41.11 12.26 -23.60
CA ARG A 29 41.88 11.33 -24.43
C ARG A 29 40.97 10.55 -25.36
N ASP A 30 41.50 10.22 -26.52
CA ASP A 30 40.82 9.30 -27.44
C ASP A 30 40.77 7.90 -26.82
N VAL A 31 39.54 7.48 -26.50
CA VAL A 31 39.23 6.19 -25.87
C VAL A 31 39.54 4.99 -26.76
N THR A 32 39.65 5.20 -28.08
CA THR A 32 39.92 4.14 -29.06
C THR A 32 41.29 3.48 -28.88
N ASP A 33 42.27 4.20 -28.33
CA ASP A 33 43.63 3.67 -28.13
C ASP A 33 43.85 3.12 -26.70
N CYS A 34 42.81 3.15 -25.88
CA CYS A 34 42.87 2.75 -24.49
C CYS A 34 42.25 1.35 -24.26
N GLY A 35 42.73 0.67 -23.21
CA GLY A 35 42.06 -0.49 -22.64
C GLY A 35 41.18 -0.11 -21.45
N LEU A 36 40.01 -0.72 -21.33
CA LEU A 36 39.05 -0.46 -20.25
C LEU A 36 38.99 -1.66 -19.28
N LEU A 37 39.34 -1.40 -18.01
CA LEU A 37 39.08 -2.30 -16.89
C LEU A 37 37.80 -1.84 -16.17
N LEU A 38 36.75 -2.64 -16.23
CA LEU A 38 35.47 -2.35 -15.57
C LEU A 38 35.31 -3.22 -14.31
N LEU A 39 35.00 -2.58 -13.19
CA LEU A 39 34.70 -3.27 -11.94
C LEU A 39 33.26 -3.79 -11.95
N ASP A 40 33.10 -5.09 -11.78
CA ASP A 40 31.81 -5.77 -11.85
C ASP A 40 31.55 -6.59 -10.57
N PRO A 41 30.32 -6.62 -10.03
CA PRO A 41 30.04 -7.40 -8.82
C PRO A 41 30.20 -8.90 -9.09
N PRO A 42 30.56 -9.70 -8.06
CA PRO A 42 30.64 -11.16 -8.22
C PRO A 42 29.26 -11.71 -8.63
N PHE A 43 29.25 -12.63 -9.60
CA PHE A 43 28.04 -13.27 -10.16
C PHE A 43 27.03 -12.29 -10.79
N ASN A 44 27.52 -11.31 -11.55
CA ASN A 44 26.65 -10.48 -12.36
C ASN A 44 25.92 -11.33 -13.43
N LEU A 45 24.73 -10.88 -13.88
CA LEU A 45 23.98 -11.59 -14.90
C LEU A 45 24.70 -11.50 -16.25
N GLN A 46 24.88 -12.63 -16.93
CA GLN A 46 25.59 -12.68 -18.22
C GLN A 46 24.98 -11.74 -19.27
N ALA A 47 23.65 -11.63 -19.31
CA ALA A 47 22.98 -10.69 -20.22
C ALA A 47 23.39 -9.22 -19.99
N ILE A 48 23.62 -8.83 -18.73
CA ILE A 48 24.09 -7.47 -18.40
C ILE A 48 25.54 -7.28 -18.87
N GLN A 49 26.39 -8.29 -18.66
CA GLN A 49 27.78 -8.25 -19.08
C GLN A 49 27.91 -8.19 -20.61
N GLN A 50 27.10 -8.95 -21.33
CA GLN A 50 27.05 -8.93 -22.80
C GLN A 50 26.61 -7.55 -23.32
N THR A 51 25.55 -6.97 -22.74
CA THR A 51 25.12 -5.62 -23.14
C THR A 51 26.17 -4.56 -22.80
N ALA A 52 26.83 -4.64 -21.64
CA ALA A 52 27.91 -3.71 -21.30
C ALA A 52 29.07 -3.83 -22.29
N ALA A 53 29.47 -5.06 -22.64
CA ALA A 53 30.49 -5.31 -23.64
C ALA A 53 30.10 -4.79 -25.04
N GLU A 54 28.85 -4.99 -25.47
CA GLU A 54 28.30 -4.48 -26.73
C GLU A 54 28.41 -2.95 -26.80
N VAL A 55 27.98 -2.24 -25.75
CA VAL A 55 28.10 -0.78 -25.67
C VAL A 55 29.57 -0.32 -25.72
N ILE A 56 30.46 -0.99 -24.99
CA ILE A 56 31.88 -0.64 -24.91
C ILE A 56 32.60 -0.87 -26.25
N PHE A 57 32.29 -1.97 -26.95
CA PHE A 57 32.93 -2.30 -28.23
C PHE A 57 32.31 -1.62 -29.44
N GLU A 58 30.98 -1.64 -29.57
CA GLU A 58 30.30 -1.14 -30.77
C GLU A 58 30.16 0.38 -30.76
N GLU A 59 29.82 0.96 -29.59
CA GLU A 59 29.57 2.41 -29.50
C GLU A 59 30.84 3.19 -29.16
N PHE A 60 31.54 2.80 -28.09
CA PHE A 60 32.74 3.52 -27.62
C PHE A 60 34.05 3.04 -28.28
N ARG A 61 34.03 1.90 -28.98
CA ARG A 61 35.16 1.38 -29.77
C ARG A 61 36.47 1.19 -29.00
N PHE A 62 36.40 0.74 -27.75
CA PHE A 62 37.60 0.35 -27.00
C PHE A 62 38.30 -0.86 -27.66
N GLN A 63 39.63 -0.85 -27.74
CA GLN A 63 40.42 -1.99 -28.27
C GLN A 63 40.39 -3.19 -27.33
N HIS A 64 40.38 -2.94 -26.03
CA HIS A 64 40.47 -3.98 -25.00
C HIS A 64 39.47 -3.72 -23.88
N TYR A 65 38.75 -4.76 -23.48
CA TYR A 65 37.79 -4.72 -22.37
C TYR A 65 38.04 -5.91 -21.42
N LEU A 66 38.13 -5.61 -20.13
CA LEU A 66 38.22 -6.60 -19.06
C LEU A 66 37.22 -6.26 -17.95
N ALA A 67 36.33 -7.19 -17.62
CA ALA A 67 35.47 -7.10 -16.45
C ALA A 67 36.09 -7.90 -15.30
N ALA A 68 36.29 -7.27 -14.14
CA ALA A 68 36.88 -7.93 -12.97
C ALA A 68 36.16 -7.56 -11.67
N PRO A 69 35.99 -8.50 -10.72
CA PRO A 69 35.55 -8.17 -9.37
C PRO A 69 36.55 -7.28 -8.63
N ALA A 70 36.05 -6.44 -7.72
CA ALA A 70 36.88 -5.55 -6.92
C ALA A 70 37.82 -6.31 -5.94
N ALA A 71 37.40 -7.46 -5.42
CA ALA A 71 38.11 -8.18 -4.36
C ALA A 71 39.55 -8.60 -4.72
N PRO A 72 39.81 -9.29 -5.85
CA PRO A 72 41.18 -9.63 -6.25
C PRO A 72 42.11 -8.41 -6.39
N LEU A 73 41.58 -7.29 -6.87
CA LEU A 73 42.33 -6.04 -7.05
C LEU A 73 42.67 -5.41 -5.70
N SER A 74 41.73 -5.39 -4.76
CA SER A 74 41.96 -4.89 -3.40
C SER A 74 43.04 -5.69 -2.66
N ILE A 75 43.10 -7.02 -2.81
CA ILE A 75 44.19 -7.84 -2.24
C ILE A 75 45.54 -7.51 -2.85
N ARG A 76 45.57 -7.23 -4.15
CA ARG A 76 46.81 -6.85 -4.83
C ARG A 76 47.34 -5.51 -4.33
N GLN A 77 46.46 -4.52 -4.12
CA GLN A 77 46.82 -3.27 -3.46
C GLN A 77 47.30 -3.50 -2.03
N HIS A 78 46.58 -4.32 -1.26
CA HIS A 78 46.92 -4.64 0.12
C HIS A 78 48.30 -5.31 0.26
N HIS A 79 48.68 -6.18 -0.68
CA HIS A 79 50.02 -6.79 -0.71
C HIS A 79 51.14 -5.74 -0.82
N LEU A 80 50.95 -4.70 -1.65
CA LEU A 80 51.94 -3.63 -1.77
C LEU A 80 52.01 -2.76 -0.52
N GLU A 81 50.87 -2.55 0.15
CA GLU A 81 50.81 -1.81 1.41
C GLU A 81 51.44 -2.58 2.57
N ASN A 82 51.29 -3.91 2.58
CA ASN A 82 51.72 -4.81 3.65
C ASN A 82 52.51 -6.02 3.11
N PRO A 83 53.76 -5.83 2.63
CA PRO A 83 54.57 -6.89 2.05
C PRO A 83 54.98 -7.98 3.05
N SER A 84 54.84 -7.72 4.35
CA SER A 84 55.10 -8.68 5.43
C SER A 84 54.04 -9.78 5.54
N CYS A 85 52.84 -9.58 4.98
CA CYS A 85 51.77 -10.57 5.03
C CYS A 85 51.97 -11.68 3.99
N ARG A 86 52.42 -12.86 4.43
CA ARG A 86 52.68 -14.02 3.55
C ARG A 86 51.45 -14.45 2.74
N ALA A 87 50.26 -14.43 3.35
CA ALA A 87 49.01 -14.79 2.67
C ALA A 87 48.71 -13.84 1.51
N SER A 88 48.85 -12.53 1.73
CA SER A 88 48.63 -11.52 0.68
C SER A 88 49.66 -11.63 -0.46
N SER A 89 50.91 -12.01 -0.16
CA SER A 89 51.97 -12.26 -1.16
C SER A 89 51.70 -13.49 -2.02
N ALA A 90 51.00 -14.50 -1.47
CA ALA A 90 50.50 -15.65 -2.22
C ALA A 90 49.16 -15.37 -2.94
N GLY A 91 48.68 -14.11 -2.94
CA GLY A 91 47.39 -13.75 -3.51
C GLY A 91 46.19 -14.36 -2.77
N CYS A 92 46.37 -14.76 -1.51
CA CYS A 92 45.37 -15.41 -0.67
C CYS A 92 44.85 -14.48 0.42
N GLY A 93 43.53 -14.41 0.59
CA GLY A 93 42.90 -13.62 1.65
C GLY A 93 41.39 -13.54 1.49
N LEU A 94 40.71 -13.06 2.54
CA LEU A 94 39.28 -12.79 2.49
C LEU A 94 39.05 -11.29 2.37
N VAL A 95 38.34 -10.85 1.33
CA VAL A 95 37.95 -9.43 1.19
C VAL A 95 36.53 -9.25 1.69
N VAL A 96 36.36 -8.33 2.63
CA VAL A 96 35.04 -7.87 3.09
C VAL A 96 34.79 -6.49 2.49
N ASP A 97 34.01 -6.44 1.41
CA ASP A 97 33.63 -5.21 0.71
C ASP A 97 32.31 -4.69 1.24
N ALA A 98 32.36 -3.70 2.14
CA ALA A 98 31.21 -3.03 2.73
C ALA A 98 30.80 -1.81 1.90
N GLY A 99 30.08 -2.07 0.80
CA GLY A 99 29.71 -1.07 -0.20
C GLY A 99 28.45 -0.24 0.14
N PHE A 100 28.05 0.62 -0.82
CA PHE A 100 26.85 1.45 -0.70
C PHE A 100 25.55 0.63 -0.75
N SER A 101 25.48 -0.42 -1.58
CA SER A 101 24.23 -1.18 -1.78
C SER A 101 24.18 -2.52 -1.05
N PHE A 102 25.33 -3.12 -0.79
CA PHE A 102 25.48 -4.47 -0.28
C PHE A 102 26.87 -4.62 0.33
N THR A 103 27.01 -5.62 1.21
CA THR A 103 28.30 -6.04 1.76
C THR A 103 28.62 -7.44 1.30
N HIS A 104 29.81 -7.67 0.76
CA HIS A 104 30.25 -8.98 0.28
C HIS A 104 31.43 -9.50 1.09
N ALA A 105 31.42 -10.78 1.42
CA ALA A 105 32.59 -11.52 1.88
C ALA A 105 33.06 -12.41 0.71
N VAL A 106 34.24 -12.12 0.18
CA VAL A 106 34.79 -12.75 -1.03
C VAL A 106 36.15 -13.37 -0.71
N PRO A 107 36.24 -14.71 -0.62
CA PRO A 107 37.53 -15.39 -0.49
C PRO A 107 38.25 -15.38 -1.83
N VAL A 108 39.53 -15.04 -1.77
CA VAL A 108 40.42 -14.97 -2.93
C VAL A 108 41.61 -15.89 -2.67
N LEU A 109 41.95 -16.70 -3.67
CA LEU A 109 43.08 -17.60 -3.69
C LEU A 109 43.81 -17.40 -5.01
N ASP A 110 45.14 -17.20 -4.97
CA ASP A 110 45.94 -16.94 -6.17
C ASP A 110 45.36 -15.82 -7.07
N HIS A 111 44.91 -14.73 -6.43
CA HIS A 111 44.22 -13.61 -7.10
C HIS A 111 42.94 -13.98 -7.87
N GLN A 112 42.36 -15.16 -7.63
CA GLN A 112 41.09 -15.61 -8.19
C GLN A 112 40.02 -15.73 -7.10
N ILE A 113 38.77 -15.45 -7.45
CA ILE A 113 37.65 -15.60 -6.50
C ILE A 113 37.30 -17.06 -6.32
N VAL A 114 37.09 -17.49 -5.08
CA VAL A 114 36.61 -18.85 -4.78
C VAL A 114 35.08 -18.81 -4.64
N ALA A 115 34.39 -19.13 -5.74
CA ALA A 115 32.94 -18.95 -5.86
C ALA A 115 32.11 -19.61 -4.73
N GLN A 116 32.54 -20.77 -4.24
CA GLN A 116 31.84 -21.56 -3.20
C GLN A 116 31.72 -20.80 -1.86
N GLY A 117 32.73 -20.00 -1.52
CA GLY A 117 32.80 -19.25 -0.27
C GLY A 117 32.30 -17.81 -0.38
N VAL A 118 31.83 -17.36 -1.54
CA VAL A 118 31.31 -15.98 -1.66
C VAL A 118 29.98 -15.88 -0.92
N ARG A 119 29.87 -14.88 -0.05
CA ARG A 119 28.63 -14.56 0.67
C ARG A 119 28.29 -13.08 0.53
N ARG A 120 27.00 -12.77 0.60
CA ARG A 120 26.48 -11.40 0.45
C ARG A 120 25.45 -11.10 1.52
N VAL A 121 25.64 -9.98 2.21
CA VAL A 121 24.64 -9.36 3.07
C VAL A 121 23.88 -8.30 2.29
N GLY A 122 22.55 -8.31 2.40
CA GLY A 122 21.63 -7.37 1.76
C GLY A 122 21.61 -5.96 2.38
N ILE A 123 22.56 -5.67 3.28
CA ILE A 123 22.69 -4.39 3.98
C ILE A 123 23.95 -3.70 3.47
N GLY A 124 23.81 -2.41 3.19
CA GLY A 124 24.90 -1.51 2.83
C GLY A 124 24.53 -0.07 3.18
N GLY A 125 25.38 0.88 2.82
CA GLY A 125 25.20 2.31 3.16
C GLY A 125 23.82 2.91 2.82
N LYS A 126 23.15 2.44 1.76
CA LYS A 126 21.81 2.88 1.35
C LYS A 126 20.74 2.53 2.39
N VAL A 127 20.79 1.31 2.93
CA VAL A 127 19.84 0.85 3.95
C VAL A 127 20.06 1.67 5.23
N LEU A 128 21.31 1.91 5.59
CA LEU A 128 21.68 2.75 6.73
C LEU A 128 21.17 4.19 6.58
N THR A 129 21.39 4.82 5.41
CA THR A 129 20.88 6.18 5.13
C THR A 129 19.35 6.22 5.17
N ASN A 130 18.66 5.22 4.61
CA ASN A 130 17.20 5.17 4.64
C ASN A 130 16.65 5.01 6.05
N TYR A 131 17.26 4.15 6.86
CA TYR A 131 16.86 3.96 8.24
C TYR A 131 17.11 5.22 9.08
N LEU A 132 18.27 5.88 8.90
CA LEU A 132 18.56 7.15 9.56
C LEU A 132 17.59 8.26 9.14
N LYS A 133 17.20 8.32 7.86
CA LYS A 133 16.17 9.26 7.37
C LYS A 133 14.86 9.07 8.11
N GLU A 134 14.39 7.84 8.25
CA GLU A 134 13.14 7.54 8.96
C GLU A 134 13.23 7.94 10.44
N LEU A 135 14.35 7.62 11.12
CA LEU A 135 14.57 7.98 12.52
C LEU A 135 14.60 9.50 12.75
N ILE A 136 15.37 10.24 11.94
CA ILE A 136 15.47 11.70 12.04
C ILE A 136 14.12 12.35 11.74
N SER A 137 13.42 11.88 10.69
CA SER A 137 12.13 12.41 10.25
C SER A 137 11.03 12.19 11.27
N TYR A 138 11.05 11.06 11.98
CA TYR A 138 10.11 10.78 13.04
C TYR A 138 10.35 11.61 14.30
N ARG A 139 11.62 11.89 14.65
CA ARG A 139 11.99 12.55 15.92
C ARG A 139 12.06 14.07 15.86
N SER A 140 12.56 14.65 14.76
CA SER A 140 12.93 16.06 14.70
C SER A 140 12.37 16.79 13.49
N ILE A 141 13.00 16.63 12.32
CA ILE A 141 12.70 17.36 11.09
C ILE A 141 12.52 16.33 9.98
N ASN A 142 11.46 16.48 9.18
CA ASN A 142 11.21 15.61 8.03
C ASN A 142 12.33 15.77 6.98
N MET A 143 13.21 14.77 6.89
CA MET A 143 14.38 14.72 6.01
C MET A 143 14.23 13.62 4.95
N MET A 144 13.01 13.17 4.66
CA MET A 144 12.76 12.04 3.74
C MET A 144 13.21 12.34 2.31
N GLU A 145 13.12 13.60 1.87
CA GLU A 145 13.53 14.05 0.53
C GLU A 145 15.04 14.35 0.45
N GLU A 146 15.66 14.72 1.58
CA GLU A 146 17.06 15.15 1.68
C GLU A 146 18.05 13.99 1.87
N THR A 147 18.09 13.08 0.90
CA THR A 147 18.92 11.86 1.02
C THR A 147 20.42 12.14 1.09
N TYR A 148 20.90 13.14 0.33
CA TYR A 148 22.32 13.51 0.32
C TYR A 148 22.76 14.10 1.66
N LEU A 149 21.93 14.97 2.26
CA LEU A 149 22.24 15.57 3.55
C LEU A 149 22.27 14.54 4.68
N VAL A 150 21.33 13.58 4.68
CA VAL A 150 21.33 12.50 5.68
C VAL A 150 22.51 11.54 5.48
N GLU A 151 23.00 11.37 4.25
CA GLU A 151 24.25 10.66 4.00
C GLU A 151 25.46 11.39 4.61
N GLN A 152 25.56 12.72 4.47
CA GLN A 152 26.60 13.49 5.15
C GLN A 152 26.50 13.39 6.67
N ILE A 153 25.29 13.46 7.22
CA ILE A 153 25.04 13.30 8.66
C ILE A 153 25.52 11.92 9.13
N LYS A 154 25.17 10.86 8.38
CA LYS A 154 25.62 9.48 8.66
C LYS A 154 27.14 9.40 8.66
N GLU A 155 27.80 9.91 7.62
CA GLU A 155 29.27 9.85 7.50
C GLU A 155 30.00 10.64 8.58
N ALA A 156 29.45 11.78 9.00
CA ALA A 156 30.04 12.61 10.04
C ALA A 156 29.78 12.06 11.45
N ALA A 157 28.55 11.61 11.74
CA ALA A 157 28.08 11.37 13.11
C ALA A 157 28.11 9.91 13.54
N CYS A 158 27.87 8.96 12.63
CA CYS A 158 27.70 7.55 12.98
C CYS A 158 29.03 6.85 13.31
N LEU A 159 28.97 5.92 14.25
CA LEU A 159 30.11 5.13 14.72
C LEU A 159 29.65 3.71 15.10
N VAL A 160 30.54 2.73 15.05
CA VAL A 160 30.24 1.35 15.45
C VAL A 160 30.58 1.16 16.94
N SER A 161 29.61 0.72 17.73
CA SER A 161 29.79 0.40 19.14
C SER A 161 30.56 -0.93 19.31
N GLN A 162 31.45 -0.99 20.30
CA GLN A 162 32.14 -2.23 20.68
C GLN A 162 31.31 -3.10 21.64
N ASP A 163 30.44 -2.48 22.44
CA ASP A 163 29.49 -3.16 23.33
C ASP A 163 28.17 -2.39 23.34
N LEU A 164 27.23 -2.87 22.52
CA LEU A 164 25.94 -2.24 22.31
C LEU A 164 25.13 -2.10 23.60
N LYS A 165 25.16 -3.11 24.49
CA LYS A 165 24.35 -3.10 25.72
C LYS A 165 24.86 -2.02 26.67
N ARG A 166 26.18 -1.93 26.82
CA ARG A 166 26.83 -0.88 27.62
C ARG A 166 26.51 0.51 27.08
N ASP A 167 26.66 0.72 25.78
CA ASP A 167 26.48 2.04 25.16
C ASP A 167 25.01 2.49 25.17
N LEU A 168 24.06 1.56 25.01
CA LEU A 168 22.63 1.83 25.20
C LEU A 168 22.31 2.28 26.63
N ASN A 169 22.91 1.65 27.64
CA ASN A 169 22.72 2.03 29.03
C ASN A 169 23.30 3.42 29.32
N LEU A 170 24.47 3.74 28.78
CA LEU A 170 25.08 5.06 28.87
C LEU A 170 24.24 6.13 28.14
N ALA A 171 23.68 5.81 26.98
CA ALA A 171 22.81 6.71 26.23
C ALA A 171 21.47 6.98 26.92
N ARG A 172 21.01 6.08 27.81
CA ARG A 172 19.74 6.17 28.56
C ARG A 172 19.84 6.96 29.87
N GLN A 173 21.05 7.26 30.36
CA GLN A 173 21.22 7.88 31.68
C GLN A 173 20.40 9.20 31.82
N PRO A 174 19.58 9.34 32.89
CA PRO A 174 18.77 10.53 33.11
C PRO A 174 19.68 11.70 33.50
N GLY A 175 19.63 12.78 32.73
CA GLY A 175 20.50 13.95 32.90
C GLY A 175 20.85 14.68 31.61
N GLY A 176 20.53 14.10 30.45
CA GLY A 176 20.69 14.75 29.14
C GLY A 176 22.15 14.92 28.68
N GLN A 177 23.12 14.48 29.47
CA GLN A 177 24.56 14.45 29.20
C GLN A 177 25.02 13.05 28.77
N SER A 178 24.44 12.49 27.70
CA SER A 178 25.01 11.28 27.11
C SER A 178 26.27 11.64 26.30
N PRO A 179 27.36 10.85 26.39
CA PRO A 179 28.61 11.12 25.67
C PRO A 179 28.43 11.02 24.15
N PHE A 180 27.38 10.32 23.72
CA PHE A 180 27.03 10.14 22.32
C PHE A 180 26.19 11.28 21.76
N ARG A 181 25.67 12.20 22.59
CA ARG A 181 24.81 13.27 22.11
C ARG A 181 25.60 14.30 21.31
N CYS A 182 25.15 14.57 20.09
CA CYS A 182 25.68 15.64 19.27
C CYS A 182 24.56 16.35 18.50
N GLU A 183 24.87 17.52 17.98
CA GLU A 183 24.00 18.25 17.06
C GLU A 183 24.71 18.39 15.72
N TYR A 184 24.01 18.09 14.64
CA TYR A 184 24.48 18.41 13.30
C TYR A 184 23.80 19.70 12.84
N VAL A 185 24.56 20.77 12.69
CA VAL A 185 24.07 22.05 12.19
C VAL A 185 23.85 21.92 10.69
N LEU A 186 22.62 22.19 10.25
CA LEU A 186 22.25 22.07 8.84
C LEU A 186 22.85 23.24 8.03
N PRO A 187 23.23 23.01 6.77
CA PRO A 187 23.71 24.08 5.91
C PRO A 187 22.56 25.04 5.56
N ASP A 188 22.76 26.34 5.79
CA ASP A 188 21.77 27.38 5.47
C ASP A 188 21.69 27.70 3.96
N GLY A 189 22.63 27.18 3.15
CA GLY A 189 22.68 27.37 1.69
C GLY A 189 23.06 28.79 1.23
N LEU A 190 23.24 29.72 2.17
CA LEU A 190 23.69 31.09 1.94
C LEU A 190 25.18 31.25 2.31
N GLU A 191 25.54 30.92 3.55
CA GLU A 191 26.90 31.08 4.08
C GLU A 191 27.66 29.75 4.13
N SER A 192 26.97 28.66 4.46
CA SER A 192 27.54 27.31 4.48
C SER A 192 26.81 26.36 3.54
N MET A 193 27.56 25.73 2.63
CA MET A 193 27.09 24.68 1.73
C MET A 193 27.19 23.27 2.34
N ARG A 194 27.87 23.12 3.49
CA ARG A 194 27.98 21.87 4.23
C ARG A 194 27.63 22.06 5.70
N GLY A 195 26.95 21.07 6.27
CA GLY A 195 26.71 21.05 7.71
C GLY A 195 27.98 20.70 8.48
N HIS A 196 27.96 20.92 9.79
CA HIS A 196 29.06 20.54 10.67
C HIS A 196 28.54 19.98 11.99
N LEU A 197 29.34 19.14 12.62
CA LEU A 197 29.01 18.57 13.92
C LEU A 197 29.40 19.52 15.05
N ARG A 198 28.48 19.67 15.99
CA ARG A 198 28.65 20.40 17.24
C ARG A 198 28.42 19.46 18.42
N PRO A 199 29.32 19.45 19.42
CA PRO A 199 29.08 18.74 20.68
C PRO A 199 27.81 19.25 21.37
N TRP A 200 27.06 18.36 22.02
CA TRP A 200 25.86 18.77 22.75
C TRP A 200 26.22 19.64 23.96
N GLN A 201 25.70 20.86 23.99
CA GLN A 201 25.78 21.79 25.14
C GLN A 201 24.38 22.31 25.46
N ALA A 202 24.05 22.45 26.75
CA ALA A 202 22.76 23.00 27.17
C ALA A 202 22.67 24.48 26.78
N ARG A 203 21.91 24.79 25.73
CA ARG A 203 21.75 26.17 25.25
C ARG A 203 20.83 26.94 26.22
N PRO A 204 21.22 28.13 26.73
CA PRO A 204 20.25 29.05 27.31
C PRO A 204 19.25 29.46 26.21
N ALA A 205 17.99 29.68 26.56
CA ALA A 205 16.94 30.03 25.61
C ALA A 205 17.38 31.23 24.76
N ALA A 206 17.44 31.04 23.44
CA ALA A 206 17.91 32.07 22.52
C ALA A 206 17.02 33.33 22.63
N PRO A 207 17.62 34.54 22.59
CA PRO A 207 16.87 35.79 22.60
C PRO A 207 15.90 35.84 21.41
N LYS A 208 14.68 36.33 21.65
CA LYS A 208 13.64 36.47 20.61
C LYS A 208 14.11 37.44 19.53
N GLY A 209 14.59 36.92 18.39
CA GLY A 209 14.94 37.75 17.22
C GLY A 209 16.11 37.26 16.36
N SER A 210 16.92 36.30 16.82
CA SER A 210 17.98 35.73 15.97
C SER A 210 17.44 34.63 15.03
N CYS A 211 17.98 34.55 13.81
CA CYS A 211 17.77 33.41 12.92
C CYS A 211 18.14 32.13 13.69
N LYS A 212 17.16 31.25 13.91
CA LYS A 212 17.39 29.95 14.54
C LYS A 212 18.19 29.08 13.58
N GLU A 213 19.49 28.92 13.82
CA GLU A 213 20.27 27.84 13.21
C GLU A 213 19.52 26.51 13.41
N GLN A 214 19.15 25.85 12.32
CA GLN A 214 18.47 24.58 12.39
C GLN A 214 19.52 23.47 12.59
N ALA A 215 19.33 22.64 13.61
CA ALA A 215 20.23 21.54 13.92
C ALA A 215 19.46 20.26 14.20
N VAL A 216 20.04 19.13 13.78
CA VAL A 216 19.51 17.79 14.05
C VAL A 216 20.24 17.22 15.25
N SER A 217 19.52 16.96 16.34
CA SER A 217 20.08 16.30 17.52
C SER A 217 20.10 14.78 17.31
N LEU A 218 21.27 14.17 17.53
CA LEU A 218 21.49 12.73 17.45
C LEU A 218 22.04 12.24 18.78
N ASN A 219 21.62 11.04 19.20
CA ASN A 219 22.11 10.36 20.39
C ASN A 219 22.35 8.88 20.08
N ASN A 220 21.40 8.00 20.39
CA ASN A 220 21.55 6.57 20.23
C ASN A 220 21.53 6.11 18.75
N GLU A 221 20.99 6.94 17.85
CA GLU A 221 20.96 6.68 16.41
C GLU A 221 22.37 6.54 15.82
N ARG A 222 23.37 7.19 16.43
CA ARG A 222 24.76 7.20 15.93
C ARG A 222 25.37 5.81 15.87
N PHE A 223 25.05 4.95 16.83
CA PHE A 223 25.54 3.56 16.90
C PHE A 223 24.48 2.52 16.59
N MET A 224 23.19 2.81 16.79
CA MET A 224 22.10 1.90 16.40
C MET A 224 21.95 1.76 14.89
N VAL A 225 22.28 2.79 14.10
CA VAL A 225 22.19 2.69 12.63
C VAL A 225 23.26 1.75 12.08
N PRO A 226 24.58 1.93 12.36
CA PRO A 226 25.61 0.99 11.90
C PRO A 226 25.46 -0.43 12.45
N GLU A 227 24.81 -0.60 13.61
CA GLU A 227 24.54 -1.92 14.21
C GLU A 227 23.77 -2.85 13.27
N LEU A 228 22.94 -2.32 12.37
CA LEU A 228 22.19 -3.11 11.40
C LEU A 228 23.08 -4.00 10.51
N VAL A 229 24.34 -3.63 10.29
CA VAL A 229 25.29 -4.46 9.52
C VAL A 229 25.67 -5.73 10.29
N PHE A 230 25.76 -5.64 11.62
CA PHE A 230 26.08 -6.75 12.51
C PHE A 230 24.83 -7.53 12.93
N ASN A 231 23.69 -6.84 13.10
CA ASN A 231 22.40 -7.43 13.47
C ASN A 231 21.28 -7.02 12.49
N PRO A 232 21.19 -7.66 11.30
CA PRO A 232 20.14 -7.40 10.29
C PRO A 232 18.71 -7.64 10.77
N SER A 233 18.54 -8.48 11.79
CA SER A 233 17.23 -8.91 12.31
C SER A 233 16.40 -7.74 12.88
N ASP A 234 17.04 -6.65 13.31
CA ASP A 234 16.39 -5.48 13.90
C ASP A 234 15.46 -4.75 12.92
N ILE A 235 15.73 -4.84 11.61
CA ILE A 235 14.85 -4.31 10.55
C ILE A 235 14.01 -5.41 9.88
N SER A 236 13.81 -6.53 10.56
CA SER A 236 13.07 -7.70 10.07
C SER A 236 13.62 -8.30 8.78
N LEU A 237 14.92 -8.12 8.49
CA LEU A 237 15.61 -8.84 7.43
C LEU A 237 16.12 -10.18 7.97
N PRO A 238 15.64 -11.33 7.45
CA PRO A 238 16.05 -12.66 7.92
C PRO A 238 17.40 -13.04 7.30
N GLN A 239 18.47 -12.31 7.65
CA GLN A 239 19.83 -12.56 7.19
C GLN A 239 20.79 -12.61 8.39
N ALA A 240 21.86 -13.40 8.25
CA ALA A 240 22.93 -13.46 9.23
C ALA A 240 23.71 -12.14 9.30
N GLY A 241 24.26 -11.84 10.47
CA GLY A 241 25.16 -10.70 10.68
C GLY A 241 26.45 -10.79 9.86
N LEU A 242 27.18 -9.67 9.77
CA LEU A 242 28.44 -9.63 9.03
C LEU A 242 29.48 -10.66 9.51
N ALA A 243 29.68 -10.79 10.82
CA ALA A 243 30.66 -11.72 11.38
C ALA A 243 30.31 -13.18 11.05
N GLN A 244 29.04 -13.57 11.23
CA GLN A 244 28.56 -14.90 10.85
C GLN A 244 28.68 -15.13 9.34
N THR A 245 28.38 -14.12 8.51
CA THR A 245 28.52 -14.21 7.06
C THR A 245 29.97 -14.47 6.63
N VAL A 246 30.93 -13.84 7.31
CA VAL A 246 32.37 -14.06 7.09
C VAL A 246 32.78 -15.46 7.54
N PHE A 247 32.30 -15.92 8.69
CA PHE A 247 32.56 -17.28 9.16
C PHE A 247 32.02 -18.33 8.16
N GLU A 248 30.77 -18.21 7.73
CA GLU A 248 30.13 -19.09 6.74
C GLU A 248 30.81 -19.05 5.36
N ALA A 249 31.43 -17.92 5.01
CA ALA A 249 32.21 -17.78 3.77
C ALA A 249 33.49 -18.63 3.79
N VAL A 250 34.16 -18.71 4.93
CA VAL A 250 35.37 -19.50 5.11
C VAL A 250 35.04 -20.98 5.40
N ASP A 251 34.03 -21.25 6.23
CA ASP A 251 33.58 -22.60 6.57
C ASP A 251 33.12 -23.42 5.34
N ALA A 252 32.60 -22.74 4.32
CA ALA A 252 32.24 -23.38 3.05
C ALA A 252 33.45 -23.86 2.21
N LEU A 253 34.67 -23.54 2.61
CA LEU A 253 35.91 -23.91 1.92
C LEU A 253 36.65 -25.04 2.64
N HIS A 254 37.64 -25.63 1.96
CA HIS A 254 38.47 -26.70 2.54
C HIS A 254 39.16 -26.24 3.84
N PRO A 255 39.22 -27.08 4.90
CA PRO A 255 39.80 -26.70 6.20
C PRO A 255 41.22 -26.13 6.14
N ASP A 256 42.04 -26.60 5.21
CA ASP A 256 43.42 -26.09 5.00
C ASP A 256 43.47 -24.60 4.63
N LEU A 257 42.39 -24.07 4.06
CA LEU A 257 42.29 -22.66 3.67
C LEU A 257 41.82 -21.76 4.82
N HIS A 258 41.34 -22.32 5.93
CA HIS A 258 40.80 -21.52 7.04
C HIS A 258 41.88 -20.65 7.69
N ALA A 259 43.04 -21.24 7.98
CA ALA A 259 44.18 -20.53 8.57
C ALA A 259 44.65 -19.31 7.74
N PRO A 260 44.98 -19.45 6.43
CA PRO A 260 45.41 -18.30 5.65
C PRO A 260 44.31 -17.26 5.44
N LEU A 261 43.03 -17.66 5.33
CA LEU A 261 41.92 -16.73 5.13
C LEU A 261 41.59 -15.91 6.39
N PHE A 262 41.53 -16.53 7.57
CA PHE A 262 41.30 -15.80 8.82
C PHE A 262 42.48 -14.92 9.22
N SER A 263 43.72 -15.31 8.87
CA SER A 263 44.92 -14.52 9.12
C SER A 263 45.05 -13.28 8.23
N ASN A 264 44.24 -13.16 7.18
CA ASN A 264 44.32 -12.06 6.21
C ASN A 264 42.92 -11.65 5.72
N ILE A 265 42.18 -10.95 6.58
CA ILE A 265 40.88 -10.36 6.25
C ILE A 265 41.07 -8.88 5.93
N VAL A 266 40.78 -8.48 4.69
CA VAL A 266 40.94 -7.10 4.21
C VAL A 266 39.57 -6.43 4.10
N LEU A 267 39.38 -5.32 4.82
CA LEU A 267 38.18 -4.50 4.75
C LEU A 267 38.30 -3.42 3.68
N THR A 268 37.32 -3.35 2.79
CA THR A 268 37.21 -2.34 1.72
C THR A 268 35.76 -1.82 1.64
N GLY A 269 35.53 -0.74 0.87
CA GLY A 269 34.22 -0.12 0.70
C GLY A 269 33.97 1.07 1.64
N GLY A 270 33.02 1.93 1.24
CA GLY A 270 32.74 3.19 1.95
C GLY A 270 32.14 3.00 3.35
N THR A 271 31.37 1.94 3.58
CA THR A 271 30.75 1.68 4.89
C THR A 271 31.80 1.24 5.93
N ALA A 272 32.87 0.58 5.49
CA ALA A 272 33.96 0.14 6.37
C ALA A 272 34.76 1.31 6.98
N ARG A 273 34.63 2.53 6.44
CA ARG A 273 35.24 3.76 6.98
C ARG A 273 34.63 4.19 8.32
N CYS A 274 33.47 3.63 8.70
CA CYS A 274 32.82 3.97 9.96
C CYS A 274 33.77 3.68 11.15
N PRO A 275 33.99 4.64 12.08
CA PRO A 275 34.91 4.44 13.19
C PRO A 275 34.50 3.23 14.05
N GLY A 276 35.46 2.39 14.40
CA GLY A 276 35.23 1.19 15.22
C GLY A 276 34.76 -0.06 14.46
N PHE A 277 34.58 0.03 13.13
CA PHE A 277 34.10 -1.10 12.31
C PHE A 277 35.06 -2.30 12.31
N ALA A 278 36.35 -2.07 12.04
CA ALA A 278 37.37 -3.11 12.03
C ALA A 278 37.55 -3.85 13.38
N PRO A 279 37.78 -3.14 14.52
CA PRO A 279 37.93 -3.83 15.81
C PRO A 279 36.66 -4.56 16.24
N ARG A 280 35.47 -4.04 15.93
CA ARG A 280 34.20 -4.73 16.23
C ARG A 280 34.08 -6.06 15.48
N LEU A 281 34.37 -6.05 14.17
CA LEU A 281 34.34 -7.26 13.36
C LEU A 281 35.36 -8.28 13.85
N GLN A 282 36.57 -7.85 14.19
CA GLN A 282 37.60 -8.73 14.73
C GLN A 282 37.18 -9.37 16.07
N GLN A 283 36.57 -8.58 16.96
CA GLN A 283 36.06 -9.07 18.25
C GLN A 283 34.97 -10.13 18.07
N GLU A 284 33.99 -9.89 17.19
CA GLU A 284 32.91 -10.84 16.93
C GLU A 284 33.43 -12.12 16.24
N LEU A 285 34.30 -11.97 15.24
CA LEU A 285 34.91 -13.13 14.57
C LEU A 285 35.75 -13.96 15.54
N ARG A 286 36.47 -13.33 16.46
CA ARG A 286 37.27 -14.06 17.44
C ARG A 286 36.41 -14.95 18.34
N ALA A 287 35.16 -14.57 18.61
CA ALA A 287 34.22 -15.38 19.39
C ALA A 287 33.64 -16.57 18.61
N LEU A 288 33.70 -16.55 17.27
CA LEU A 288 33.20 -17.60 16.39
C LEU A 288 34.29 -18.59 15.93
N VAL A 289 35.53 -18.12 15.83
CA VAL A 289 36.66 -18.88 15.28
C VAL A 289 37.44 -19.59 16.39
N ASP A 290 37.86 -20.82 16.12
CA ASP A 290 38.65 -21.66 17.03
C ASP A 290 39.90 -20.96 17.57
N SER A 291 40.28 -21.33 18.79
CA SER A 291 41.35 -20.63 19.52
C SER A 291 42.72 -20.73 18.84
N ASP A 292 42.95 -21.80 18.07
CA ASP A 292 44.23 -22.08 17.41
C ASP A 292 44.46 -21.24 16.14
N LEU A 293 43.39 -20.71 15.54
CA LEU A 293 43.47 -19.90 14.33
C LEU A 293 43.67 -18.42 14.68
N GLN A 294 44.63 -17.76 14.01
CA GLN A 294 44.86 -16.34 14.18
C GLN A 294 43.90 -15.54 13.29
N VAL A 295 43.11 -14.66 13.90
CA VAL A 295 42.19 -13.75 13.19
C VAL A 295 42.81 -12.35 13.12
N ASN A 296 43.09 -11.89 11.92
CA ASN A 296 43.65 -10.56 11.67
C ASN A 296 42.83 -9.82 10.62
N VAL A 297 42.25 -8.69 11.03
CA VAL A 297 41.38 -7.85 10.22
C VAL A 297 42.09 -6.53 9.95
N THR A 298 42.46 -6.28 8.70
CA THR A 298 43.14 -5.06 8.28
C THR A 298 42.17 -4.16 7.51
N LEU A 299 42.12 -2.88 7.88
CA LEU A 299 41.44 -1.86 7.08
C LEU A 299 42.43 -1.33 6.04
N ALA A 300 42.06 -1.34 4.76
CA ALA A 300 42.87 -0.72 3.72
C ALA A 300 43.07 0.77 4.01
N LYS A 301 44.22 1.35 3.65
CA LYS A 301 44.54 2.77 3.94
C LYS A 301 43.45 3.70 3.42
N ASP A 302 43.07 3.52 2.15
CA ASP A 302 41.92 4.19 1.55
C ASP A 302 40.91 3.15 1.02
N PRO A 303 39.92 2.74 1.84
CA PRO A 303 39.05 1.61 1.51
C PRO A 303 38.13 1.87 0.32
N THR A 304 37.89 3.13 -0.06
CA THR A 304 37.03 3.52 -1.19
C THR A 304 37.73 3.41 -2.54
N VAL A 305 39.06 3.58 -2.59
CA VAL A 305 39.86 3.59 -3.83
C VAL A 305 40.77 2.37 -3.96
N ALA A 306 40.87 1.53 -2.93
CA ALA A 306 41.73 0.34 -2.93
C ALA A 306 41.56 -0.56 -4.16
N ALA A 307 40.33 -0.78 -4.62
CA ALA A 307 40.07 -1.58 -5.83
C ALA A 307 40.56 -0.90 -7.11
N TRP A 308 40.46 0.43 -7.19
CA TRP A 308 40.93 1.21 -8.33
C TRP A 308 42.47 1.26 -8.39
N GLN A 309 43.13 1.48 -7.25
CA GLN A 309 44.59 1.41 -7.12
C GLN A 309 45.09 -0.01 -7.45
N GLY A 310 44.39 -1.05 -6.97
CA GLY A 310 44.66 -2.43 -7.34
C GLY A 310 44.57 -2.68 -8.85
N GLY A 311 43.58 -2.08 -9.51
CA GLY A 311 43.37 -2.15 -10.95
C GLY A 311 44.47 -1.49 -11.77
N SER A 312 44.93 -0.29 -11.37
CA SER A 312 46.02 0.41 -12.09
C SER A 312 47.33 -0.38 -12.06
N LEU A 313 47.55 -1.19 -11.01
CA LEU A 313 48.72 -2.06 -10.87
C LEU A 313 48.67 -3.32 -11.75
N VAL A 314 47.48 -3.74 -12.20
CA VAL A 314 47.36 -4.85 -13.15
C VAL A 314 47.93 -4.46 -14.51
N GLN A 315 47.84 -3.19 -14.88
CA GLN A 315 48.33 -2.67 -16.17
C GLN A 315 49.85 -2.38 -16.15
N ALA A 316 50.44 -2.11 -14.98
CA ALA A 316 51.82 -1.63 -14.85
C ALA A 316 52.93 -2.70 -14.82
N ARG A 317 52.63 -4.02 -14.73
CA ARG A 317 53.64 -5.09 -14.67
C ARG A 317 53.65 -5.98 -15.94
N PRO A 318 54.75 -6.05 -16.71
CA PRO A 318 54.79 -6.80 -17.98
C PRO A 318 55.06 -8.31 -17.88
N SER A 319 55.32 -8.89 -16.70
CA SER A 319 55.94 -10.23 -16.61
C SER A 319 55.23 -11.19 -15.65
N GLY A 320 54.71 -12.30 -16.20
CA GLY A 320 54.91 -13.62 -15.58
C GLY A 320 53.71 -14.40 -15.03
N LEU A 321 52.52 -13.83 -14.86
CA LEU A 321 51.36 -14.59 -14.36
C LEU A 321 50.20 -14.50 -15.36
N HIS A 322 49.64 -15.66 -15.72
CA HIS A 322 48.56 -15.87 -16.69
C HIS A 322 47.75 -14.61 -16.99
N ARG A 323 47.85 -14.09 -18.23
CA ARG A 323 46.87 -13.12 -18.74
C ARG A 323 45.47 -13.72 -18.48
N PRO A 324 44.62 -13.14 -17.60
CA PRO A 324 43.20 -13.42 -17.73
C PRO A 324 42.86 -13.00 -19.15
N ALA A 325 42.28 -13.90 -19.94
CA ALA A 325 42.05 -13.68 -21.37
C ALA A 325 41.44 -12.29 -21.58
N LEU A 326 42.26 -11.34 -22.05
CA LEU A 326 41.78 -10.09 -22.61
C LEU A 326 40.81 -10.52 -23.70
N SER A 327 39.55 -10.16 -23.57
CA SER A 327 38.55 -10.39 -24.60
C SER A 327 38.92 -9.54 -25.81
N VAL A 328 39.87 -10.01 -26.61
CA VAL A 328 40.10 -9.56 -27.98
C VAL A 328 39.00 -10.23 -28.78
N ARG A 329 38.03 -9.43 -29.29
CA ARG A 329 36.88 -9.83 -30.12
C ARG A 329 36.69 -11.35 -30.24
N PRO A 330 35.95 -12.01 -29.33
CA PRO A 330 35.44 -13.33 -29.64
C PRO A 330 34.39 -13.12 -30.73
N SER A 331 34.56 -13.82 -31.84
CA SER A 331 33.64 -13.88 -32.97
C SER A 331 32.20 -13.95 -32.45
N CYS A 332 31.49 -12.83 -32.51
CA CYS A 332 30.10 -12.73 -32.10
C CYS A 332 29.27 -13.53 -33.12
N LEU A 333 29.09 -14.84 -32.89
CA LEU A 333 28.06 -15.75 -33.42
C LEU A 333 28.50 -17.21 -33.16
N GLY A 334 28.39 -17.67 -31.91
CA GLY A 334 28.58 -19.08 -31.56
C GLY A 334 28.38 -19.33 -30.06
N PRO A 335 27.64 -20.39 -29.66
CA PRO A 335 27.36 -20.64 -28.25
C PRO A 335 28.60 -21.27 -27.59
N THR A 336 29.37 -20.49 -26.82
CA THR A 336 30.45 -21.04 -26.00
C THR A 336 29.93 -21.40 -24.61
N THR A 337 29.83 -22.71 -24.41
CA THR A 337 29.68 -23.43 -23.15
C THR A 337 30.67 -22.96 -22.09
N PHE A 338 30.16 -22.69 -20.89
CA PHE A 338 30.94 -22.65 -19.66
C PHE A 338 31.68 -23.99 -19.49
N ALA A 339 33.02 -23.93 -19.44
CA ALA A 339 33.85 -25.07 -19.10
C ALA A 339 33.68 -25.42 -17.61
N ALA A 340 32.76 -26.33 -17.33
CA ALA A 340 32.84 -27.19 -16.16
C ALA A 340 33.90 -28.26 -16.43
N GLY A 341 34.84 -28.43 -15.50
CA GLY A 341 35.90 -29.42 -15.62
C GLY A 341 35.38 -30.83 -15.90
N LYS A 342 35.82 -31.40 -17.01
CA LYS A 342 35.88 -32.85 -17.24
C LYS A 342 37.29 -33.19 -17.71
N GLY A 343 37.85 -34.22 -17.08
CA GLY A 343 39.26 -34.56 -17.11
C GLY A 343 39.83 -34.85 -18.49
N LEU A 344 41.11 -34.52 -18.62
CA LEU A 344 42.01 -35.17 -19.54
C LEU A 344 42.51 -36.45 -18.86
N ALA A 345 42.20 -37.60 -19.46
CA ALA A 345 42.96 -38.83 -19.28
C ALA A 345 43.40 -39.30 -20.68
N ASP A 346 44.58 -39.93 -20.70
CA ASP A 346 45.28 -40.61 -21.80
C ASP A 346 46.04 -39.74 -22.81
N GLN A 347 47.36 -39.64 -22.61
CA GLN A 347 48.32 -40.47 -23.36
C GLN A 347 49.78 -40.33 -22.85
N ALA A 348 50.38 -41.49 -22.57
CA ALA A 348 51.79 -41.87 -22.69
C ALA A 348 52.88 -41.33 -21.70
N ALA A 349 53.49 -42.30 -21.00
CA ALA A 349 54.68 -42.29 -20.14
C ALA A 349 56.02 -42.25 -20.95
N PRO A 350 57.26 -42.41 -20.38
CA PRO A 350 57.67 -42.60 -18.97
C PRO A 350 58.91 -41.81 -18.47
N GLY A 351 58.96 -41.55 -17.14
CA GLY A 351 60.11 -41.58 -16.19
C GLY A 351 61.44 -40.82 -16.44
N PRO A 352 62.36 -40.74 -15.44
CA PRO A 352 62.35 -41.41 -14.13
C PRO A 352 62.71 -40.53 -12.89
N LEU A 353 62.44 -41.09 -11.70
CA LEU A 353 63.13 -40.92 -10.38
C LEU A 353 63.16 -39.52 -9.72
N GLY A 354 62.76 -39.32 -8.47
CA GLY A 354 62.36 -40.24 -7.41
C GLY A 354 62.13 -39.51 -6.06
N SER A 355 61.92 -40.32 -5.01
CA SER A 355 62.00 -40.00 -3.57
C SER A 355 60.86 -39.15 -2.96
N PHE A 356 60.22 -39.47 -1.84
CA PHE A 356 60.23 -40.58 -0.87
C PHE A 356 58.96 -40.40 0.01
N CYS A 357 58.28 -41.52 0.33
CA CYS A 357 57.68 -41.89 1.63
C CYS A 357 56.48 -41.15 2.27
N GLY A 358 55.53 -41.97 2.76
CA GLY A 358 54.51 -41.67 3.79
C GLY A 358 53.15 -42.32 3.51
N LEU A 359 53.02 -43.66 3.49
CA LEU A 359 52.50 -44.51 4.60
C LEU A 359 51.32 -43.87 5.36
N ASP A 360 50.17 -44.51 5.62
CA ASP A 360 49.47 -45.68 5.08
C ASP A 360 48.10 -45.64 5.78
N ARG A 361 47.02 -46.02 5.09
CA ARG A 361 45.66 -46.05 5.66
C ARG A 361 45.01 -47.37 5.29
N GLU A 362 45.07 -48.33 6.21
CA GLU A 362 44.31 -49.59 6.22
C GLU A 362 44.24 -50.04 7.70
N ARG A 363 43.18 -50.60 8.28
CA ARG A 363 41.96 -51.29 7.82
C ARG A 363 41.06 -51.48 9.07
N VAL A 364 39.89 -52.15 8.90
CA VAL A 364 39.09 -52.92 9.90
C VAL A 364 37.84 -52.18 10.44
N THR A 365 36.57 -52.66 10.44
CA THR A 365 35.83 -53.84 9.91
C THR A 365 34.31 -53.61 10.04
N LYS A 366 33.53 -54.49 9.37
CA LYS A 366 32.06 -54.68 9.30
C LYS A 366 31.27 -54.90 10.62
N ARG A 367 30.00 -54.40 10.59
CA ARG A 367 28.69 -54.94 11.11
C ARG A 367 28.39 -54.93 12.64
N PRO A 368 27.13 -55.14 13.11
CA PRO A 368 25.81 -54.57 12.73
C PRO A 368 24.90 -54.16 13.95
N GLY A 369 23.82 -53.40 13.70
CA GLY A 369 22.52 -53.55 14.40
C GLY A 369 22.21 -52.74 15.68
N VAL A 370 21.05 -52.06 15.64
CA VAL A 370 19.97 -51.93 16.68
C VAL A 370 19.44 -50.48 16.85
N SER A 371 18.22 -50.28 16.30
CA SER A 371 17.03 -49.47 16.73
C SER A 371 17.20 -48.00 17.18
N ALA A 372 16.33 -47.03 16.90
CA ALA A 372 14.88 -47.07 16.60
C ALA A 372 14.35 -45.72 16.05
N SER A 373 13.33 -45.81 15.18
CA SER A 373 12.21 -44.88 14.89
C SER A 373 12.54 -43.46 14.36
N ALA A 374 11.81 -42.84 13.43
CA ALA A 374 10.46 -43.09 12.92
C ALA A 374 10.33 -42.58 11.48
N THR A 375 9.50 -43.30 10.72
CA THR A 375 8.99 -43.04 9.37
C THR A 375 8.28 -41.69 9.21
N ALA A 376 8.61 -40.97 8.14
CA ALA A 376 7.62 -40.24 7.33
C ALA A 376 8.12 -40.20 5.88
N ALA A 377 7.43 -40.95 5.02
CA ALA A 377 7.70 -41.02 3.59
C ALA A 377 7.45 -39.66 2.93
N ALA A 378 8.52 -39.04 2.42
CA ALA A 378 8.42 -37.90 1.52
C ALA A 378 8.07 -38.43 0.12
N ALA A 379 6.78 -38.42 -0.22
CA ALA A 379 6.34 -38.57 -1.59
C ALA A 379 6.81 -37.35 -2.40
N SER A 380 7.67 -37.59 -3.38
CA SER A 380 8.11 -36.61 -4.38
C SER A 380 6.92 -36.10 -5.19
N VAL A 381 6.62 -34.81 -5.11
CA VAL A 381 5.71 -34.12 -6.03
C VAL A 381 6.50 -33.75 -7.29
N PRO A 382 6.02 -34.04 -8.52
CA PRO A 382 6.71 -33.65 -9.74
C PRO A 382 6.68 -32.12 -9.89
N ALA A 383 7.84 -31.53 -10.17
CA ALA A 383 7.93 -30.15 -10.61
C ALA A 383 7.41 -30.04 -12.06
N GLU A 384 6.18 -29.58 -12.25
CA GLU A 384 5.73 -29.12 -13.56
C GLU A 384 6.33 -27.73 -13.85
N SER A 385 7.33 -27.73 -14.73
CA SER A 385 7.82 -26.56 -15.44
C SER A 385 6.78 -26.08 -16.46
N GLY A 386 6.09 -24.98 -16.18
CA GLY A 386 5.25 -24.28 -17.14
C GLY A 386 5.30 -22.78 -16.89
N SER A 387 5.75 -22.01 -17.87
CA SER A 387 5.66 -20.55 -17.86
C SER A 387 4.23 -20.11 -17.50
N PRO A 388 4.03 -19.12 -16.60
CA PRO A 388 2.69 -18.72 -16.19
C PRO A 388 1.94 -18.19 -17.40
N LYS A 389 0.85 -18.88 -17.78
CA LYS A 389 -0.02 -18.44 -18.86
C LYS A 389 -0.60 -17.08 -18.47
N THR A 390 -0.22 -16.03 -19.18
CA THR A 390 -0.76 -14.68 -18.99
C THR A 390 -1.96 -14.51 -19.90
N PHE A 391 -3.07 -14.02 -19.35
CA PHE A 391 -4.25 -13.66 -20.12
C PHE A 391 -4.54 -12.18 -19.86
N LEU A 392 -4.52 -11.36 -20.92
CA LEU A 392 -4.64 -9.90 -20.85
C LEU A 392 -3.55 -9.22 -19.97
N GLY A 393 -2.34 -9.78 -19.95
CA GLY A 393 -1.21 -9.22 -19.17
C GLY A 393 -1.30 -9.44 -17.66
N ILE A 394 -2.25 -10.26 -17.18
CA ILE A 394 -2.44 -10.60 -15.77
C ILE A 394 -2.20 -12.11 -15.60
N GLU A 395 -1.56 -12.51 -14.49
CA GLU A 395 -1.33 -13.92 -14.16
C GLU A 395 -2.65 -14.71 -14.06
N TYR A 396 -2.68 -15.92 -14.61
CA TYR A 396 -3.84 -16.81 -14.56
C TYR A 396 -4.34 -17.09 -13.12
N PHE A 397 -3.43 -17.18 -12.15
CA PHE A 397 -3.78 -17.36 -10.74
C PHE A 397 -4.59 -16.18 -10.19
N THR A 398 -4.30 -14.96 -10.62
CA THR A 398 -5.04 -13.76 -10.23
C THR A 398 -6.45 -13.75 -10.82
N TRP A 399 -6.62 -14.22 -12.06
CA TRP A 399 -7.94 -14.41 -12.67
C TRP A 399 -8.81 -15.46 -11.93
N GLN A 400 -8.19 -16.53 -11.43
CA GLN A 400 -8.87 -17.54 -10.61
C GLN A 400 -9.41 -16.97 -9.27
N LYS A 401 -8.88 -15.83 -8.80
CA LYS A 401 -9.41 -15.11 -7.62
C LYS A 401 -10.55 -14.15 -8.01
N ILE A 402 -10.35 -13.37 -9.06
CA ILE A 402 -11.25 -12.26 -9.41
C ILE A 402 -12.60 -12.75 -9.89
N LEU A 403 -12.64 -13.75 -10.77
CA LEU A 403 -13.89 -14.18 -11.39
C LEU A 403 -14.89 -14.73 -10.35
N PRO A 404 -14.48 -15.64 -9.44
CA PRO A 404 -15.40 -16.13 -8.40
C PRO A 404 -15.75 -15.05 -7.37
N LEU A 405 -14.81 -14.16 -7.02
CA LEU A 405 -15.06 -13.08 -6.06
C LEU A 405 -16.02 -12.02 -6.64
N GLY A 406 -15.88 -11.68 -7.92
CA GLY A 406 -16.78 -10.80 -8.66
C GLY A 406 -18.17 -11.41 -8.83
N LEU A 407 -18.26 -12.71 -9.16
CA LEU A 407 -19.53 -13.43 -9.23
C LEU A 407 -20.24 -13.44 -7.87
N MET A 408 -19.50 -13.73 -6.79
CA MET A 408 -20.03 -13.70 -5.44
C MET A 408 -20.56 -12.30 -5.06
N PHE A 409 -19.80 -11.24 -5.35
CA PHE A 409 -20.23 -9.86 -5.09
C PHE A 409 -21.49 -9.48 -5.86
N PHE A 410 -21.54 -9.86 -7.14
CA PHE A 410 -22.71 -9.64 -8.00
C PHE A 410 -23.95 -10.32 -7.41
N CYS A 411 -23.87 -11.61 -7.05
CA CYS A 411 -24.99 -12.35 -6.47
C CYS A 411 -25.44 -11.76 -5.12
N ILE A 412 -24.50 -11.33 -4.26
CA ILE A 412 -24.82 -10.71 -2.97
C ILE A 412 -25.63 -9.41 -3.17
N LEU A 413 -25.21 -8.57 -4.11
CA LEU A 413 -25.87 -7.29 -4.39
C LEU A 413 -27.17 -7.46 -5.16
N PHE A 414 -27.23 -8.43 -6.06
CA PHE A 414 -28.46 -8.83 -6.75
C PHE A 414 -29.52 -9.25 -5.73
N ASN A 415 -29.19 -10.16 -4.81
CA ASN A 415 -30.07 -10.57 -3.73
C ASN A 415 -30.45 -9.41 -2.81
N TYR A 416 -29.47 -8.60 -2.40
CA TYR A 416 -29.71 -7.45 -1.53
C TYR A 416 -30.73 -6.49 -2.13
N THR A 417 -30.67 -6.27 -3.44
CA THR A 417 -31.59 -5.35 -4.14
C THR A 417 -33.01 -5.89 -4.19
N ILE A 418 -33.18 -7.18 -4.51
CA ILE A 418 -34.49 -7.84 -4.46
C ILE A 418 -35.08 -7.74 -3.04
N LEU A 419 -34.29 -8.07 -2.02
CA LEU A 419 -34.71 -8.01 -0.62
C LEU A 419 -35.08 -6.59 -0.19
N ARG A 420 -34.29 -5.60 -0.59
CA ARG A 420 -34.53 -4.18 -0.29
C ARG A 420 -35.83 -3.68 -0.93
N ASP A 421 -36.10 -4.07 -2.17
CA ASP A 421 -37.29 -3.61 -2.87
C ASP A 421 -38.54 -4.33 -2.35
N THR A 422 -38.41 -5.62 -2.00
CA THR A 422 -39.51 -6.45 -1.49
C THR A 422 -39.90 -6.10 -0.05
N LYS A 423 -38.94 -5.79 0.84
CA LYS A 423 -39.24 -5.54 2.27
C LYS A 423 -40.16 -4.35 2.47
N ASP A 424 -39.96 -3.29 1.68
CA ASP A 424 -40.76 -2.07 1.79
C ASP A 424 -42.17 -2.31 1.23
N VAL A 425 -42.31 -3.07 0.14
CA VAL A 425 -43.61 -3.48 -0.40
C VAL A 425 -44.41 -4.22 0.67
N LEU A 426 -43.82 -5.24 1.31
CA LEU A 426 -44.50 -6.08 2.30
C LEU A 426 -45.01 -5.27 3.51
N VAL A 427 -44.20 -4.38 4.07
CA VAL A 427 -44.59 -3.63 5.27
C VAL A 427 -45.55 -2.48 4.95
N VAL A 428 -45.35 -1.78 3.83
CA VAL A 428 -46.13 -0.58 3.48
C VAL A 428 -47.52 -0.94 2.93
N THR A 429 -47.64 -2.02 2.15
CA THR A 429 -48.91 -2.46 1.53
C THR A 429 -49.73 -3.40 2.41
N ALA A 430 -49.20 -3.82 3.57
CA ALA A 430 -49.92 -4.71 4.48
C ALA A 430 -51.24 -4.09 4.99
N PRO A 431 -52.26 -4.93 5.28
CA PRO A 431 -53.55 -4.48 5.78
C PRO A 431 -53.39 -3.59 7.01
N GLY A 432 -54.01 -2.41 6.98
CA GLY A 432 -53.99 -1.37 8.02
C GLY A 432 -52.60 -0.83 8.42
N SER A 433 -51.56 -1.09 7.62
CA SER A 433 -50.20 -0.57 7.78
C SER A 433 -49.98 0.62 6.85
N GLY A 434 -48.88 1.36 6.96
CA GLY A 434 -48.56 2.48 6.07
C GLY A 434 -47.07 2.80 6.04
N ALA A 435 -46.67 3.80 5.26
CA ALA A 435 -45.28 4.26 5.23
C ALA A 435 -44.79 4.78 6.60
N GLU A 436 -45.73 5.20 7.46
CA GLU A 436 -45.51 5.64 8.84
C GLU A 436 -44.97 4.55 9.78
N VAL A 437 -44.99 3.26 9.39
CA VAL A 437 -44.40 2.17 10.18
C VAL A 437 -42.87 2.14 10.06
N ILE A 438 -42.34 2.57 8.90
CA ILE A 438 -40.89 2.49 8.59
C ILE A 438 -40.03 3.22 9.64
N PRO A 439 -40.37 4.47 10.07
CA PRO A 439 -39.58 5.17 11.08
C PRO A 439 -39.48 4.41 12.41
N PHE A 440 -40.61 3.91 12.93
CA PHE A 440 -40.64 3.15 14.19
C PHE A 440 -39.88 1.83 14.10
N LEU A 441 -39.99 1.14 12.96
CA LEU A 441 -39.35 -0.15 12.76
C LEU A 441 -37.82 0.00 12.65
N LYS A 442 -37.34 1.07 12.01
CA LYS A 442 -35.91 1.38 11.94
C LYS A 442 -35.30 1.70 13.32
N THR A 443 -36.01 2.48 14.15
CA THR A 443 -35.50 2.91 15.46
C THR A 443 -35.60 1.84 16.53
N TRP A 444 -36.77 1.19 16.68
CA TRP A 444 -37.04 0.30 17.81
C TRP A 444 -36.72 -1.17 17.56
N VAL A 445 -36.68 -1.62 16.30
CA VAL A 445 -36.48 -3.04 15.98
C VAL A 445 -35.15 -3.26 15.28
N ASN A 446 -34.91 -2.56 14.17
CA ASN A 446 -33.72 -2.81 13.35
C ASN A 446 -32.41 -2.44 14.07
N LEU A 447 -32.35 -1.29 14.75
CA LEU A 447 -31.14 -0.85 15.44
C LEU A 447 -30.73 -1.80 16.59
N PRO A 448 -31.62 -2.20 17.53
CA PRO A 448 -31.28 -3.19 18.55
C PRO A 448 -30.87 -4.55 17.98
N MET A 449 -31.58 -5.03 16.95
CA MET A 449 -31.27 -6.31 16.30
C MET A 449 -29.91 -6.30 15.60
N ALA A 450 -29.53 -5.19 14.96
CA ALA A 450 -28.21 -5.04 14.35
C ALA A 450 -27.08 -5.05 15.39
N ILE A 451 -27.28 -4.39 16.55
CA ILE A 451 -26.33 -4.41 17.67
C ILE A 451 -26.22 -5.83 18.23
N GLY A 452 -27.36 -6.48 18.49
CA GLY A 452 -27.41 -7.86 18.99
C GLY A 452 -26.71 -8.84 18.05
N PHE A 453 -26.94 -8.74 16.74
CA PHE A 453 -26.24 -9.55 15.75
C PHE A 453 -24.73 -9.29 15.74
N THR A 454 -24.29 -8.03 15.87
CA THR A 454 -22.87 -7.69 15.91
C THR A 454 -22.17 -8.32 17.12
N VAL A 455 -22.82 -8.33 18.28
CA VAL A 455 -22.32 -9.01 19.49
C VAL A 455 -22.28 -10.53 19.29
N LEU A 456 -23.34 -11.11 18.71
CA LEU A 456 -23.39 -12.54 18.40
C LEU A 456 -22.28 -12.94 17.41
N TYR A 457 -22.10 -12.17 16.34
CA TYR A 457 -21.05 -12.38 15.36
C TYR A 457 -19.65 -12.31 15.99
N ALA A 458 -19.40 -11.34 16.87
CA ALA A 458 -18.12 -11.22 17.59
C ALA A 458 -17.85 -12.45 18.46
N LYS A 459 -18.88 -12.98 19.15
CA LYS A 459 -18.76 -14.24 19.92
C LYS A 459 -18.48 -15.44 19.01
N LEU A 460 -19.22 -15.58 17.91
CA LEU A 460 -19.05 -16.68 16.96
C LEU A 460 -17.69 -16.63 16.26
N ALA A 461 -17.20 -15.44 15.92
CA ALA A 461 -15.90 -15.26 15.26
C ALA A 461 -14.70 -15.64 16.14
N ASN A 462 -14.88 -15.65 17.47
CA ASN A 462 -13.85 -16.09 18.41
C ASN A 462 -13.82 -17.62 18.58
N VAL A 463 -14.93 -18.32 18.26
CA VAL A 463 -15.09 -19.76 18.48
C VAL A 463 -14.95 -20.56 17.18
N LEU A 464 -15.46 -20.03 16.07
CA LEU A 464 -15.54 -20.73 14.78
C LEU A 464 -14.38 -20.37 13.86
N SER A 465 -13.96 -21.33 13.03
CA SER A 465 -13.04 -21.08 11.92
C SER A 465 -13.65 -20.12 10.89
N THR A 466 -12.84 -19.42 10.10
CA THR A 466 -13.34 -18.43 9.12
C THR A 466 -14.33 -19.03 8.12
N GLU A 467 -14.11 -20.28 7.70
CA GLU A 467 -15.01 -21.02 6.82
C GLU A 467 -16.33 -21.38 7.52
N ALA A 468 -16.25 -21.97 8.72
CA ALA A 468 -17.43 -22.33 9.49
C ALA A 468 -18.26 -21.08 9.86
N LEU A 469 -17.61 -19.97 10.18
CA LEU A 469 -18.24 -18.69 10.48
C LEU A 469 -19.05 -18.17 9.28
N PHE A 470 -18.49 -18.23 8.07
CA PHE A 470 -19.19 -17.78 6.86
C PHE A 470 -20.47 -18.61 6.62
N TYR A 471 -20.39 -19.93 6.66
CA TYR A 471 -21.56 -20.80 6.45
C TYR A 471 -22.59 -20.67 7.57
N THR A 472 -22.14 -20.61 8.82
CA THR A 472 -23.03 -20.43 9.99
C THR A 472 -23.79 -19.11 9.93
N CYS A 473 -23.19 -18.06 9.35
CA CYS A 473 -23.88 -16.78 9.16
C CYS A 473 -24.81 -16.77 7.94
N ILE A 474 -24.41 -17.29 6.77
CA ILE A 474 -25.18 -17.13 5.52
C ILE A 474 -26.38 -18.10 5.41
N ILE A 475 -26.23 -19.35 5.88
CA ILE A 475 -27.27 -20.39 5.74
C ILE A 475 -28.58 -20.00 6.42
N PRO A 476 -28.59 -19.46 7.66
CA PRO A 476 -29.81 -19.00 8.30
C PRO A 476 -30.55 -17.92 7.53
N PHE A 477 -29.85 -16.99 6.86
CA PHE A 477 -30.51 -15.98 6.01
C PHE A 477 -31.21 -16.62 4.81
N ILE A 478 -30.51 -17.53 4.11
CA ILE A 478 -31.06 -18.22 2.93
C ILE A 478 -32.27 -19.06 3.33
N ALA A 479 -32.13 -19.84 4.41
CA ALA A 479 -33.20 -20.67 4.96
C ALA A 479 -34.40 -19.82 5.41
N PHE A 480 -34.16 -18.67 6.05
CA PHE A 480 -35.22 -17.76 6.44
C PHE A 480 -35.99 -17.20 5.25
N PHE A 481 -35.31 -16.69 4.20
CA PHE A 481 -36.02 -16.10 3.05
C PHE A 481 -36.76 -17.14 2.22
N ALA A 482 -36.21 -18.34 2.07
CA ALA A 482 -36.91 -19.46 1.46
C ALA A 482 -38.13 -19.86 2.32
N GLY A 483 -37.92 -20.13 3.62
CA GLY A 483 -39.00 -20.50 4.55
C GLY A 483 -40.08 -19.43 4.67
N PHE A 484 -39.74 -18.15 4.56
CA PHE A 484 -40.71 -17.07 4.63
C PHE A 484 -41.72 -17.14 3.48
N ALA A 485 -41.27 -17.30 2.24
CA ALA A 485 -42.17 -17.35 1.08
C ALA A 485 -43.00 -18.64 1.00
N PHE A 486 -42.42 -19.78 1.39
CA PHE A 486 -43.06 -21.09 1.24
C PHE A 486 -43.86 -21.54 2.47
N LEU A 487 -43.47 -21.13 3.68
CA LEU A 487 -44.11 -21.57 4.93
C LEU A 487 -44.81 -20.41 5.67
N MET A 488 -44.11 -19.31 5.94
CA MET A 488 -44.67 -18.24 6.79
C MET A 488 -45.75 -17.41 6.08
N TYR A 489 -45.55 -17.11 4.79
CA TYR A 489 -46.47 -16.27 4.03
C TYR A 489 -47.85 -16.90 3.80
N PRO A 490 -47.97 -18.20 3.43
CA PRO A 490 -49.26 -18.88 3.36
C PRO A 490 -49.99 -18.93 4.70
N LEU A 491 -49.26 -18.96 5.82
CA LEU A 491 -49.81 -19.02 7.19
C LEU A 491 -50.10 -17.63 7.79
N ARG A 492 -50.10 -16.55 6.98
CA ARG A 492 -50.25 -15.17 7.47
C ARG A 492 -51.52 -14.93 8.29
N GLU A 493 -52.64 -15.54 7.92
CA GLU A 493 -53.93 -15.36 8.59
C GLU A 493 -53.94 -15.94 10.01
N VAL A 494 -53.10 -16.95 10.29
CA VAL A 494 -52.97 -17.58 11.61
C VAL A 494 -51.90 -16.87 12.46
N LEU A 495 -50.82 -16.40 11.81
CA LEU A 495 -49.67 -15.83 12.51
C LEU A 495 -49.90 -14.36 12.93
N HIS A 496 -50.79 -13.62 12.28
CA HIS A 496 -50.99 -12.19 12.55
C HIS A 496 -52.09 -11.96 13.59
N PRO A 497 -51.79 -11.34 14.76
CA PRO A 497 -52.78 -11.05 15.78
C PRO A 497 -53.63 -9.82 15.41
N THR A 498 -54.50 -9.97 14.41
CA THR A 498 -55.32 -8.88 13.86
C THR A 498 -56.38 -8.39 14.85
N ALA A 499 -56.99 -9.29 15.64
CA ALA A 499 -57.99 -8.96 16.65
C ALA A 499 -57.42 -8.14 17.82
N LEU A 500 -56.29 -8.59 18.39
CA LEU A 500 -55.61 -7.89 19.50
C LEU A 500 -55.09 -6.51 19.06
N ALA A 501 -54.57 -6.40 17.84
CA ALA A 501 -54.13 -5.12 17.29
C ALA A 501 -55.29 -4.14 17.07
N ALA A 502 -56.47 -4.63 16.66
CA ALA A 502 -57.66 -3.80 16.49
C ALA A 502 -58.15 -3.24 17.85
N GLU A 503 -58.14 -4.06 18.91
CA GLU A 503 -58.52 -3.64 20.26
C GLU A 503 -57.54 -2.62 20.88
N LEU A 504 -56.24 -2.79 20.62
CA LEU A 504 -55.23 -1.81 21.03
C LEU A 504 -55.39 -0.48 20.29
N LEU A 505 -55.72 -0.51 18.99
CA LEU A 505 -55.89 0.70 18.19
C LEU A 505 -57.09 1.53 18.65
N THR A 506 -58.19 0.89 19.04
CA THR A 506 -59.37 1.59 19.58
C THR A 506 -59.11 2.19 20.96
N LYS A 507 -58.28 1.56 21.79
CA LYS A 507 -57.90 2.07 23.13
C LYS A 507 -56.84 3.18 23.10
N LEU A 508 -55.80 3.06 22.25
CA LEU A 508 -54.66 4.00 22.20
C LEU A 508 -54.86 5.13 21.17
N GLY A 509 -55.79 4.96 20.23
CA GLY A 509 -56.10 5.94 19.19
C GLY A 509 -55.16 5.92 17.97
N PRO A 510 -55.49 6.68 16.91
CA PRO A 510 -54.81 6.62 15.61
C PRO A 510 -53.36 7.10 15.63
N ARG A 511 -52.95 7.86 16.65
CA ARG A 511 -51.56 8.34 16.82
C ARG A 511 -50.56 7.20 17.05
N PHE A 512 -51.01 6.05 17.51
CA PHE A 512 -50.19 4.86 17.74
C PHE A 512 -50.32 3.80 16.62
N ALA A 513 -50.92 4.16 15.47
CA ALA A 513 -51.10 3.25 14.34
C ALA A 513 -49.77 2.64 13.84
N GLY A 514 -48.67 3.41 13.87
CA GLY A 514 -47.34 2.95 13.49
C GLY A 514 -46.83 1.78 14.36
N PRO A 515 -46.64 1.96 15.68
CA PRO A 515 -46.25 0.89 16.60
C PRO A 515 -47.20 -0.32 16.61
N ILE A 516 -48.51 -0.08 16.55
CA ILE A 516 -49.51 -1.16 16.57
C ILE A 516 -49.45 -2.00 15.28
N ALA A 517 -49.15 -1.37 14.13
CA ALA A 517 -48.96 -2.08 12.88
C ALA A 517 -47.71 -2.99 12.88
N ILE A 518 -46.70 -2.70 13.70
CA ILE A 518 -45.53 -3.58 13.90
C ILE A 518 -45.99 -4.89 14.57
N LEU A 519 -46.79 -4.80 15.63
CA LEU A 519 -47.32 -5.97 16.34
C LEU A 519 -48.29 -6.76 15.47
N ARG A 520 -49.18 -6.08 14.74
CA ARG A 520 -50.16 -6.73 13.85
C ARG A 520 -49.48 -7.55 12.76
N ASN A 521 -48.46 -6.98 12.11
CA ASN A 521 -47.81 -7.56 10.93
C ASN A 521 -46.37 -8.00 11.26
N TRP A 522 -46.16 -8.65 12.41
CA TRP A 522 -44.82 -8.92 12.95
C TRP A 522 -43.96 -9.80 12.03
N THR A 523 -44.54 -10.74 11.26
CA THR A 523 -43.75 -11.57 10.33
C THR A 523 -43.17 -10.75 9.17
N PHE A 524 -43.90 -9.74 8.69
CA PHE A 524 -43.40 -8.81 7.66
C PHE A 524 -42.34 -7.87 8.24
N CYS A 525 -42.47 -7.51 9.52
CA CYS A 525 -41.46 -6.75 10.24
C CYS A 525 -40.18 -7.57 10.43
N LEU A 526 -40.29 -8.87 10.73
CA LEU A 526 -39.16 -9.78 10.80
C LEU A 526 -38.45 -9.91 9.44
N PHE A 527 -39.20 -10.03 8.34
CA PHE A 527 -38.64 -10.00 6.99
C PHE A 527 -37.88 -8.71 6.73
N TYR A 528 -38.43 -7.56 7.13
CA TYR A 528 -37.77 -6.27 6.98
C TYR A 528 -36.43 -6.23 7.71
N VAL A 529 -36.39 -6.67 8.96
CA VAL A 529 -35.15 -6.69 9.77
C VAL A 529 -34.12 -7.61 9.12
N MET A 530 -34.50 -8.82 8.72
CA MET A 530 -33.58 -9.75 8.06
C MET A 530 -33.05 -9.20 6.73
N ALA A 531 -33.88 -8.49 5.96
CA ALA A 531 -33.48 -7.86 4.71
C ALA A 531 -32.52 -6.67 4.92
N GLU A 532 -32.70 -5.86 5.98
CA GLU A 532 -31.75 -4.81 6.36
C GLU A 532 -30.41 -5.38 6.85
N LEU A 533 -30.46 -6.46 7.65
CA LEU A 533 -29.26 -7.14 8.14
C LEU A 533 -28.44 -7.78 7.02
N TRP A 534 -29.06 -8.20 5.91
CA TRP A 534 -28.32 -8.69 4.75
C TRP A 534 -27.26 -7.69 4.28
N GLY A 535 -27.63 -6.40 4.18
CA GLY A 535 -26.72 -5.36 3.73
C GLY A 535 -25.56 -5.12 4.70
N SER A 536 -25.81 -5.11 6.01
CA SER A 536 -24.75 -4.88 7.01
C SER A 536 -23.88 -6.11 7.27
N VAL A 537 -24.46 -7.31 7.23
CA VAL A 537 -23.77 -8.56 7.58
C VAL A 537 -23.11 -9.17 6.35
N VAL A 538 -23.88 -9.44 5.29
CA VAL A 538 -23.39 -10.22 4.14
C VAL A 538 -22.44 -9.39 3.27
N VAL A 539 -22.79 -8.13 2.99
CA VAL A 539 -21.92 -7.25 2.20
C VAL A 539 -20.72 -6.77 3.03
N SER A 540 -20.96 -6.17 4.21
CA SER A 540 -19.89 -5.48 4.95
C SER A 540 -19.02 -6.39 5.80
N LEU A 541 -19.58 -7.40 6.49
CA LEU A 541 -18.79 -8.28 7.36
C LEU A 541 -18.26 -9.50 6.62
N LEU A 542 -19.10 -10.21 5.88
CA LEU A 542 -18.71 -11.47 5.22
C LEU A 542 -17.90 -11.23 3.95
N PHE A 543 -18.45 -10.52 2.96
CA PHE A 543 -17.77 -10.31 1.67
C PHE A 543 -16.47 -9.51 1.82
N TRP A 544 -16.54 -8.29 2.38
CA TRP A 544 -15.34 -7.46 2.53
C TRP A 544 -14.35 -8.05 3.54
N GLY A 545 -14.83 -8.75 4.57
CA GLY A 545 -13.99 -9.47 5.51
C GLY A 545 -13.15 -10.56 4.84
N PHE A 546 -13.72 -11.28 3.87
CA PHE A 546 -13.05 -12.34 3.11
C PHE A 546 -12.21 -11.80 1.95
N SER A 547 -12.73 -10.85 1.16
CA SER A 547 -12.01 -10.21 0.05
C SER A 547 -10.66 -9.63 0.51
N ASN A 548 -10.65 -8.95 1.67
CA ASN A 548 -9.43 -8.39 2.24
C ASN A 548 -8.42 -9.42 2.74
N GLN A 549 -8.81 -10.69 2.93
CA GLN A 549 -7.90 -11.77 3.30
C GLN A 549 -7.24 -12.43 2.08
N ILE A 550 -7.89 -12.35 0.91
CA ILE A 550 -7.43 -12.99 -0.34
C ILE A 550 -6.69 -11.99 -1.23
N CYS A 551 -7.17 -10.76 -1.36
CA CYS A 551 -6.59 -9.77 -2.25
C CYS A 551 -5.40 -9.05 -1.60
N THR A 552 -4.30 -8.93 -2.34
CA THR A 552 -3.19 -8.05 -1.94
C THR A 552 -3.54 -6.58 -2.17
N VAL A 553 -2.74 -5.66 -1.60
CA VAL A 553 -3.00 -4.21 -1.72
C VAL A 553 -2.93 -3.74 -3.17
N ASP A 554 -2.04 -4.30 -3.98
CA ASP A 554 -1.89 -3.91 -5.39
C ASP A 554 -2.99 -4.50 -6.27
N GLU A 555 -3.44 -5.73 -5.97
CA GLU A 555 -4.64 -6.32 -6.59
C GLU A 555 -5.90 -5.50 -6.26
N ALA A 556 -6.07 -5.10 -4.99
CA ALA A 556 -7.25 -4.37 -4.53
C ALA A 556 -7.44 -3.00 -5.23
N LYS A 557 -6.35 -2.27 -5.53
CA LYS A 557 -6.39 -0.98 -6.25
C LYS A 557 -7.04 -1.10 -7.64
N VAL A 558 -6.86 -2.25 -8.29
CA VAL A 558 -7.39 -2.51 -9.63
C VAL A 558 -8.79 -3.09 -9.55
N PHE A 559 -9.03 -4.05 -8.65
CA PHE A 559 -10.26 -4.85 -8.67
C PHE A 559 -11.42 -4.26 -7.84
N TYR A 560 -11.16 -3.52 -6.76
CA TYR A 560 -12.25 -2.96 -5.95
C TYR A 560 -13.09 -1.92 -6.69
N PRO A 561 -12.51 -1.03 -7.53
CA PRO A 561 -13.30 -0.17 -8.41
C PRO A 561 -14.15 -0.95 -9.41
N LEU A 562 -13.67 -2.09 -9.92
CA LEU A 562 -14.43 -2.96 -10.83
C LEU A 562 -15.64 -3.59 -10.13
N PHE A 563 -15.52 -3.96 -8.86
CA PHE A 563 -16.67 -4.40 -8.06
C PHE A 563 -17.72 -3.30 -7.90
N GLY A 564 -17.30 -2.05 -7.72
CA GLY A 564 -18.20 -0.89 -7.69
C GLY A 564 -18.98 -0.69 -9.00
N LEU A 565 -18.36 -0.96 -10.16
CA LEU A 565 -19.08 -0.96 -11.45
C LEU A 565 -20.04 -2.15 -11.56
N GLY A 566 -19.59 -3.35 -11.18
CA GLY A 566 -20.42 -4.55 -11.14
C GLY A 566 -21.65 -4.43 -10.23
N ALA A 567 -21.56 -3.65 -9.15
CA ALA A 567 -22.68 -3.36 -8.25
C ALA A 567 -23.85 -2.67 -8.98
N ASN A 568 -23.56 -1.70 -9.84
CA ASN A 568 -24.60 -0.99 -10.59
C ASN A 568 -25.24 -1.90 -11.65
N VAL A 569 -24.44 -2.77 -12.26
CA VAL A 569 -24.95 -3.80 -13.19
C VAL A 569 -25.90 -4.75 -12.45
N ALA A 570 -25.51 -5.26 -11.29
CA ALA A 570 -26.36 -6.10 -10.45
C ALA A 570 -27.71 -5.41 -10.13
N LEU A 571 -27.69 -4.12 -9.82
CA LEU A 571 -28.89 -3.31 -9.54
C LEU A 571 -29.87 -3.29 -10.72
N VAL A 572 -29.35 -3.16 -11.94
CA VAL A 572 -30.16 -3.16 -13.18
C VAL A 572 -30.80 -4.53 -13.41
N PHE A 573 -30.01 -5.60 -13.32
CA PHE A 573 -30.52 -6.96 -13.51
C PHE A 573 -31.56 -7.34 -12.45
N SER A 574 -31.31 -7.02 -11.18
CA SER A 574 -32.27 -7.29 -10.10
C SER A 574 -33.56 -6.51 -10.26
N GLY A 575 -33.50 -5.24 -10.68
CA GLY A 575 -34.71 -4.43 -10.89
C GLY A 575 -35.60 -5.00 -11.99
N ARG A 576 -35.00 -5.49 -13.09
CA ARG A 576 -35.73 -6.19 -14.16
C ARG A 576 -36.30 -7.53 -13.72
N ALA A 577 -35.57 -8.27 -12.89
CA ALA A 577 -36.06 -9.52 -12.31
C ALA A 577 -37.28 -9.28 -11.41
N VAL A 578 -37.26 -8.27 -10.52
CA VAL A 578 -38.40 -7.90 -9.67
C VAL A 578 -39.62 -7.54 -10.52
N LYS A 579 -39.43 -6.75 -11.58
CA LYS A 579 -40.51 -6.37 -12.50
C LYS A 579 -41.09 -7.57 -13.24
N TYR A 580 -40.24 -8.46 -13.74
CA TYR A 580 -40.68 -9.68 -14.42
C TYR A 580 -41.63 -10.50 -13.55
N PHE A 581 -41.22 -10.86 -12.33
CA PHE A 581 -42.08 -11.65 -11.44
C PHE A 581 -43.34 -10.91 -11.00
N SER A 582 -43.28 -9.58 -10.83
CA SER A 582 -44.45 -8.77 -10.51
C SER A 582 -45.48 -8.72 -11.65
N GLN A 583 -45.04 -8.82 -12.91
CA GLN A 583 -45.91 -8.82 -14.09
C GLN A 583 -46.45 -10.22 -14.45
N VAL A 584 -45.86 -11.30 -13.93
CA VAL A 584 -46.35 -12.68 -14.12
C VAL A 584 -47.80 -12.86 -13.64
N ARG A 585 -48.29 -11.99 -12.74
CA ARG A 585 -49.72 -11.90 -12.37
C ARG A 585 -50.66 -11.83 -13.57
N ALA A 586 -50.29 -11.12 -14.64
CA ALA A 586 -51.15 -10.95 -15.82
C ALA A 586 -51.50 -12.28 -16.50
N ASN A 587 -50.72 -13.34 -16.25
CA ASN A 587 -50.87 -14.66 -16.86
C ASN A 587 -51.49 -15.71 -15.93
N LEU A 588 -51.91 -15.32 -14.71
CA LEU A 588 -52.48 -16.24 -13.72
C LEU A 588 -54.03 -16.25 -13.74
N PRO A 589 -54.69 -17.40 -13.52
CA PRO A 589 -56.16 -17.49 -13.43
C PRO A 589 -56.74 -16.61 -12.30
N ALA A 590 -57.96 -16.11 -12.50
CA ALA A 590 -58.68 -15.33 -11.49
C ALA A 590 -58.97 -16.20 -10.24
N GLY A 591 -58.40 -15.84 -9.08
CA GLY A 591 -58.59 -16.54 -7.80
C GLY A 591 -57.30 -16.97 -7.10
N VAL A 592 -56.15 -16.95 -7.77
CA VAL A 592 -54.84 -17.24 -7.16
C VAL A 592 -54.23 -15.96 -6.57
N ASP A 593 -53.59 -16.05 -5.38
CA ASP A 593 -52.84 -14.95 -4.78
C ASP A 593 -51.61 -14.60 -5.66
N GLY A 594 -51.82 -13.66 -6.59
CA GLY A 594 -50.80 -13.24 -7.54
C GLY A 594 -49.56 -12.64 -6.87
N TRP A 595 -49.71 -11.96 -5.73
CA TRP A 595 -48.56 -11.44 -4.98
C TRP A 595 -47.78 -12.57 -4.30
N GLY A 596 -48.47 -13.56 -3.73
CA GLY A 596 -47.84 -14.75 -3.17
C GLY A 596 -46.99 -15.53 -4.19
N TYR A 597 -47.44 -15.61 -5.45
CA TYR A 597 -46.66 -16.24 -6.53
C TYR A 597 -45.42 -15.41 -6.90
N SER A 598 -45.58 -14.09 -7.08
CA SER A 598 -44.47 -13.16 -7.31
C SER A 598 -43.42 -13.26 -6.19
N LEU A 599 -43.87 -13.30 -4.93
CA LEU A 599 -43.01 -13.40 -3.75
C LEU A 599 -42.24 -14.73 -3.71
N LYS A 600 -42.87 -15.86 -4.05
CA LYS A 600 -42.20 -17.16 -4.17
C LYS A 600 -41.13 -17.15 -5.26
N GLY A 601 -41.42 -16.55 -6.43
CA GLY A 601 -40.43 -16.41 -7.51
C GLY A 601 -39.23 -15.56 -7.10
N MET A 602 -39.47 -14.40 -6.48
CA MET A 602 -38.41 -13.51 -5.99
C MET A 602 -37.56 -14.17 -4.89
N MET A 603 -38.17 -14.79 -3.89
CA MET A 603 -37.42 -15.47 -2.82
C MET A 603 -36.74 -16.75 -3.30
N GLY A 604 -37.30 -17.44 -4.30
CA GLY A 604 -36.65 -18.55 -5.00
C GLY A 604 -35.36 -18.11 -5.68
N MET A 605 -35.36 -16.96 -6.37
CA MET A 605 -34.12 -16.39 -6.93
C MET A 605 -33.12 -16.01 -5.83
N VAL A 606 -33.57 -15.43 -4.72
CA VAL A 606 -32.68 -15.10 -3.60
C VAL A 606 -32.05 -16.37 -3.03
N ALA A 607 -32.80 -17.48 -2.93
CA ALA A 607 -32.28 -18.76 -2.49
C ALA A 607 -31.25 -19.34 -3.47
N VAL A 608 -31.53 -19.31 -4.78
CA VAL A 608 -30.59 -19.73 -5.83
C VAL A 608 -29.31 -18.88 -5.80
N GLY A 609 -29.44 -17.55 -5.71
CA GLY A 609 -28.31 -16.63 -5.56
C GLY A 609 -27.51 -16.92 -4.28
N GLY A 610 -28.19 -17.29 -3.19
CA GLY A 610 -27.58 -17.75 -1.95
C GLY A 610 -26.76 -19.02 -2.13
N LEU A 611 -27.29 -20.01 -2.85
CA LEU A 611 -26.56 -21.24 -3.18
C LEU A 611 -25.33 -20.96 -4.05
N ILE A 612 -25.46 -20.09 -5.06
CA ILE A 612 -24.32 -19.65 -5.88
C ILE A 612 -23.24 -18.98 -5.04
N ILE A 613 -23.62 -18.14 -4.06
CA ILE A 613 -22.68 -17.52 -3.11
C ILE A 613 -21.94 -18.61 -2.32
N THR A 614 -22.65 -19.60 -1.79
CA THR A 614 -22.02 -20.70 -1.03
C THR A 614 -21.10 -21.57 -1.91
N LEU A 615 -21.48 -21.85 -3.16
CA LEU A 615 -20.68 -22.61 -4.10
C LEU A 615 -19.43 -21.84 -4.57
N ALA A 616 -19.56 -20.54 -4.81
CA ALA A 616 -18.43 -19.68 -5.15
C ALA A 616 -17.43 -19.57 -4.00
N TYR A 617 -17.93 -19.46 -2.76
CA TYR A 617 -17.11 -19.47 -1.55
C TYR A 617 -16.39 -20.80 -1.36
N TRP A 618 -17.10 -21.93 -1.53
CA TRP A 618 -16.52 -23.27 -1.50
C TRP A 618 -15.41 -23.43 -2.57
N GLY A 619 -15.67 -22.98 -3.80
CA GLY A 619 -14.70 -23.01 -4.90
C GLY A 619 -13.44 -22.21 -4.59
N LEU A 620 -13.58 -21.00 -4.04
CA LEU A 620 -12.45 -20.16 -3.62
C LEU A 620 -11.63 -20.82 -2.50
N ASN A 621 -12.31 -21.40 -1.50
CA ASN A 621 -11.62 -22.02 -0.37
C ASN A 621 -10.90 -23.33 -0.76
N ARG A 622 -11.35 -24.02 -1.80
CA ARG A 622 -10.71 -25.25 -2.31
C ARG A 622 -9.56 -24.97 -3.28
N THR A 623 -9.62 -23.91 -4.08
CA THR A 623 -8.66 -23.65 -5.16
C THR A 623 -7.61 -22.59 -4.82
N VAL A 624 -7.98 -21.55 -4.07
CA VAL A 624 -7.13 -20.36 -3.84
C VAL A 624 -6.49 -20.38 -2.45
N VAL A 625 -7.25 -20.67 -1.41
CA VAL A 625 -6.78 -20.59 0.00
C VAL A 625 -5.63 -21.56 0.34
N PRO A 626 -5.60 -22.83 -0.14
CA PRO A 626 -4.49 -23.74 0.12
C PRO A 626 -3.17 -23.27 -0.52
N ARG A 627 -3.24 -22.60 -1.67
CA ARG A 627 -2.05 -22.06 -2.37
C ARG A 627 -1.50 -20.79 -1.72
N MET A 628 -2.33 -20.04 -1.00
CA MET A 628 -1.90 -18.85 -0.25
C MET A 628 -1.30 -19.18 1.13
N THR A 629 -1.82 -20.20 1.81
CA THR A 629 -1.34 -20.62 3.13
C THR A 629 0.04 -21.27 3.09
N ALA A 630 0.43 -21.84 1.94
CA ALA A 630 1.81 -22.29 1.69
C ALA A 630 2.80 -21.13 1.46
N ALA A 631 2.33 -19.90 1.22
CA ALA A 631 3.15 -18.78 0.76
C ALA A 631 3.32 -17.62 1.77
N ALA A 632 2.59 -17.57 2.89
CA ALA A 632 2.77 -16.48 3.87
C ALA A 632 2.30 -16.80 5.31
N PRO A 633 3.05 -16.38 6.35
CA PRO A 633 2.60 -16.39 7.73
C PRO A 633 1.60 -15.25 8.02
N LYS A 634 0.52 -15.56 8.76
CA LYS A 634 -0.58 -14.63 9.07
C LYS A 634 -0.16 -13.54 10.08
N LYS A 635 -0.15 -12.26 9.66
CA LYS A 635 -0.16 -11.10 10.58
C LYS A 635 -1.59 -10.83 11.07
N LYS A 636 -1.78 -10.78 12.39
CA LYS A 636 -3.02 -10.39 13.05
C LYS A 636 -3.10 -8.85 13.07
N LYS A 637 -4.11 -8.25 12.42
CA LYS A 637 -4.36 -6.80 12.52
C LYS A 637 -5.10 -6.50 13.82
N GLU A 638 -4.50 -5.69 14.69
CA GLU A 638 -5.21 -5.07 15.81
C GLU A 638 -6.24 -4.07 15.28
N LYS A 639 -7.51 -4.30 15.61
CA LYS A 639 -8.58 -3.34 15.40
C LYS A 639 -8.68 -2.48 16.66
N MET A 640 -8.24 -1.23 16.60
CA MET A 640 -8.44 -0.29 17.68
C MET A 640 -9.90 0.18 17.66
N HIS A 641 -10.70 -0.26 18.62
CA HIS A 641 -12.09 0.17 18.76
C HIS A 641 -12.10 1.36 19.73
N MET A 642 -12.47 2.56 19.24
CA MET A 642 -12.80 3.66 20.13
C MET A 642 -14.19 3.41 20.74
N SER A 643 -14.38 3.79 22.00
CA SER A 643 -15.72 3.79 22.59
C SER A 643 -16.60 4.88 21.93
N VAL A 644 -17.92 4.66 21.87
CA VAL A 644 -18.87 5.62 21.31
C VAL A 644 -18.76 6.98 22.02
N GLY A 645 -18.53 6.99 23.34
CA GLY A 645 -18.34 8.21 24.12
C GLY A 645 -17.05 8.97 23.80
N GLU A 646 -15.95 8.25 23.60
CA GLU A 646 -14.65 8.84 23.19
C GLU A 646 -14.73 9.42 21.77
N SER A 647 -15.52 8.78 20.91
CA SER A 647 -15.77 9.24 19.54
C SER A 647 -16.51 10.59 19.53
N PHE A 648 -17.53 10.79 20.38
CA PHE A 648 -18.21 12.08 20.48
C PHE A 648 -17.31 13.20 21.02
N ASN A 649 -16.50 12.90 22.03
CA ASN A 649 -15.54 13.88 22.56
C ASN A 649 -14.47 14.25 21.53
N PHE A 650 -14.02 13.28 20.73
CA PHE A 650 -13.09 13.50 19.63
C PHE A 650 -13.71 14.34 18.50
N LEU A 651 -14.94 14.04 18.07
CA LEU A 651 -15.69 14.80 17.06
C LEU A 651 -15.88 16.27 17.48
N ALA A 652 -16.09 16.54 18.77
CA ALA A 652 -16.32 17.89 19.28
C ALA A 652 -15.06 18.77 19.28
N LYS A 653 -13.85 18.18 19.35
CA LYS A 653 -12.59 18.92 19.45
C LYS A 653 -12.06 19.45 18.13
N SER A 654 -12.38 18.82 17.00
CA SER A 654 -11.86 19.21 15.68
C SER A 654 -12.95 19.85 14.81
N SER A 655 -12.76 21.11 14.42
CA SER A 655 -13.72 21.82 13.55
C SER A 655 -13.87 21.16 12.19
N TYR A 656 -12.78 20.62 11.62
CA TYR A 656 -12.75 19.96 10.32
C TYR A 656 -13.56 18.65 10.33
N ILE A 657 -13.29 17.80 11.32
CA ILE A 657 -13.98 16.51 11.48
C ILE A 657 -15.45 16.73 11.85
N ARG A 658 -15.78 17.77 12.63
CA ARG A 658 -17.16 18.15 12.93
C ARG A 658 -17.95 18.52 11.68
N ASP A 659 -17.39 19.34 10.79
CA ASP A 659 -18.06 19.74 9.54
C ASP A 659 -18.25 18.53 8.59
N LEU A 660 -17.27 17.61 8.57
CA LEU A 660 -17.39 16.34 7.83
C LEU A 660 -18.45 15.40 8.44
N ALA A 661 -18.52 15.30 9.76
CA ALA A 661 -19.55 14.54 10.47
C ALA A 661 -20.95 15.13 10.20
N LEU A 662 -21.09 16.46 10.22
CA LEU A 662 -22.33 17.16 9.92
C LEU A 662 -22.79 16.91 8.47
N LEU A 663 -21.86 16.86 7.52
CA LEU A 663 -22.12 16.51 6.13
C LEU A 663 -22.71 15.08 5.98
N VAL A 664 -22.12 14.09 6.67
CA VAL A 664 -22.59 12.69 6.68
C VAL A 664 -23.95 12.52 7.36
N VAL A 665 -24.13 13.13 8.53
CA VAL A 665 -25.40 13.06 9.27
C VAL A 665 -26.51 13.76 8.49
N SER A 666 -26.26 14.95 7.93
CA SER A 666 -27.26 15.72 7.19
C SER A 666 -27.76 14.95 5.98
N TYR A 667 -26.85 14.36 5.18
CA TYR A 667 -27.23 13.52 4.05
C TYR A 667 -28.13 12.35 4.48
N GLY A 668 -27.73 11.61 5.53
CA GLY A 668 -28.46 10.45 6.03
C GLY A 668 -29.88 10.79 6.49
N ILE A 669 -30.02 11.93 7.19
CA ILE A 669 -31.32 12.44 7.63
C ILE A 669 -32.15 12.88 6.42
N SER A 670 -31.60 13.70 5.53
CA SER A 670 -32.31 14.24 4.37
C SER A 670 -32.90 13.15 3.46
N ILE A 671 -32.15 12.09 3.15
CA ILE A 671 -32.67 10.98 2.36
C ILE A 671 -33.82 10.27 3.08
N ASN A 672 -33.66 9.97 4.37
CA ASN A 672 -34.69 9.26 5.12
C ASN A 672 -36.00 10.07 5.17
N LEU A 673 -35.89 11.40 5.35
CA LEU A 673 -37.03 12.31 5.37
C LEU A 673 -37.83 12.29 4.07
N VAL A 674 -37.16 12.37 2.92
CA VAL A 674 -37.84 12.39 1.61
C VAL A 674 -38.36 11.00 1.23
N GLU A 675 -37.58 9.95 1.47
CA GLU A 675 -37.90 8.58 1.02
C GLU A 675 -39.20 8.05 1.66
N VAL A 676 -39.41 8.28 2.96
CA VAL A 676 -40.64 7.82 3.64
C VAL A 676 -41.88 8.58 3.15
N THR A 677 -41.75 9.90 2.95
CA THR A 677 -42.82 10.74 2.40
C THR A 677 -43.19 10.31 0.99
N TRP A 678 -42.19 10.01 0.16
CA TRP A 678 -42.37 9.51 -1.20
C TRP A 678 -43.04 8.13 -1.23
N LYS A 679 -42.60 7.18 -0.39
CA LYS A 679 -43.23 5.85 -0.24
C LYS A 679 -44.70 5.95 0.16
N SER A 680 -45.07 6.93 0.97
CA SER A 680 -46.47 7.20 1.29
C SER A 680 -47.30 7.56 0.04
N LYS A 681 -46.72 8.29 -0.91
CA LYS A 681 -47.38 8.66 -2.17
C LYS A 681 -47.42 7.51 -3.17
N ILE A 682 -46.36 6.69 -3.23
CA ILE A 682 -46.38 5.45 -4.02
C ILE A 682 -47.51 4.54 -3.55
N LYS A 683 -47.67 4.36 -2.23
CA LYS A 683 -48.76 3.55 -1.67
C LYS A 683 -50.13 4.09 -2.07
N ALA A 684 -50.31 5.42 -2.05
CA ALA A 684 -51.55 6.05 -2.47
C ALA A 684 -51.86 5.84 -3.96
N GLN A 685 -50.83 5.81 -4.81
CA GLN A 685 -50.97 5.59 -6.26
C GLN A 685 -51.11 4.10 -6.63
N PHE A 686 -50.36 3.24 -5.95
CA PHE A 686 -50.27 1.80 -6.18
C PHE A 686 -50.59 1.05 -4.87
N PRO A 687 -51.87 0.91 -4.51
CA PRO A 687 -52.27 0.15 -3.33
C PRO A 687 -52.02 -1.36 -3.50
N ASN A 688 -51.92 -1.85 -4.74
CA ASN A 688 -51.64 -3.25 -5.01
C ASN A 688 -50.13 -3.57 -4.82
N PRO A 689 -49.77 -4.62 -4.06
CA PRO A 689 -48.38 -5.03 -3.85
C PRO A 689 -47.60 -5.31 -5.14
N ASN A 690 -48.22 -5.91 -6.16
CA ASN A 690 -47.53 -6.24 -7.42
C ASN A 690 -47.17 -4.99 -8.22
N ASP A 691 -48.09 -4.03 -8.32
CA ASP A 691 -47.86 -2.78 -9.07
C ASP A 691 -46.84 -1.90 -8.36
N TYR A 692 -46.90 -1.85 -7.02
CA TYR A 692 -45.89 -1.21 -6.19
C TYR A 692 -44.52 -1.86 -6.43
N SER A 693 -44.44 -3.19 -6.41
CA SER A 693 -43.18 -3.92 -6.60
C SER A 693 -42.63 -3.77 -8.01
N ALA A 694 -43.47 -3.76 -9.04
CA ALA A 694 -43.05 -3.51 -10.42
C ALA A 694 -42.44 -2.10 -10.57
N PHE A 695 -43.08 -1.09 -9.97
CA PHE A 695 -42.55 0.27 -9.93
C PHE A 695 -41.21 0.35 -9.18
N MET A 696 -41.07 -0.36 -8.06
CA MET A 696 -39.79 -0.45 -7.34
C MET A 696 -38.69 -1.12 -8.18
N GLY A 697 -39.03 -2.11 -9.01
CA GLY A 697 -38.09 -2.73 -9.95
C GLY A 697 -37.58 -1.75 -11.03
N ASP A 698 -38.48 -0.94 -11.59
CA ASP A 698 -38.10 0.14 -12.52
C ASP A 698 -37.25 1.22 -11.83
N PHE A 699 -37.61 1.61 -10.61
CA PHE A 699 -36.85 2.54 -9.78
C PHE A 699 -35.41 2.05 -9.52
N SER A 700 -35.24 0.78 -9.14
CA SER A 700 -33.92 0.20 -8.92
C SER A 700 -33.10 0.11 -10.20
N SER A 701 -33.74 -0.26 -11.32
CA SER A 701 -33.09 -0.29 -12.63
C SER A 701 -32.60 1.10 -13.05
N ALA A 702 -33.45 2.11 -12.95
CA ALA A 702 -33.12 3.50 -13.28
C ALA A 702 -32.03 4.05 -12.36
N THR A 703 -32.08 3.74 -11.06
CA THR A 703 -31.02 4.10 -10.12
C THR A 703 -29.66 3.55 -10.57
N GLY A 704 -29.61 2.31 -11.05
CA GLY A 704 -28.36 1.66 -11.47
C GLY A 704 -27.77 2.31 -12.72
N VAL A 705 -28.60 2.58 -13.72
CA VAL A 705 -28.20 3.26 -14.96
C VAL A 705 -27.73 4.69 -14.69
N VAL A 706 -28.50 5.47 -13.93
CA VAL A 706 -28.16 6.86 -13.62
C VAL A 706 -26.90 6.93 -12.76
N THR A 707 -26.74 6.04 -11.78
CA THR A 707 -25.51 5.98 -10.96
C THR A 707 -24.30 5.65 -11.82
N PHE A 708 -24.42 4.70 -12.75
CA PHE A 708 -23.34 4.35 -13.68
C PHE A 708 -22.93 5.53 -14.57
N LEU A 709 -23.89 6.25 -15.17
CA LEU A 709 -23.61 7.45 -15.97
C LEU A 709 -23.00 8.57 -15.14
N MET A 710 -23.52 8.81 -13.93
CA MET A 710 -23.00 9.78 -12.97
C MET A 710 -21.57 9.45 -12.51
N MET A 711 -21.21 8.17 -12.35
CA MET A 711 -19.84 7.76 -12.01
C MET A 711 -18.83 8.05 -13.12
N ILE A 712 -19.26 8.01 -14.39
CA ILE A 712 -18.42 8.44 -15.52
C ILE A 712 -18.29 9.97 -15.50
N ALA A 713 -19.40 10.67 -15.31
CA ALA A 713 -19.43 12.14 -15.26
C ALA A 713 -18.64 12.71 -14.07
N SER A 714 -18.61 12.03 -12.92
CA SER A 714 -17.93 12.52 -11.72
C SER A 714 -16.42 12.72 -11.93
N ARG A 715 -15.77 11.87 -12.75
CA ARG A 715 -14.36 12.06 -13.14
C ARG A 715 -14.12 13.41 -13.82
N PHE A 716 -15.03 13.84 -14.68
CA PHE A 716 -14.95 15.13 -15.35
C PHE A 716 -15.18 16.29 -14.37
N ILE A 717 -16.14 16.13 -13.45
CA ILE A 717 -16.45 17.13 -12.42
C ILE A 717 -15.24 17.38 -11.52
N PHE A 718 -14.61 16.32 -11.00
CA PHE A 718 -13.42 16.45 -10.16
C PHE A 718 -12.25 17.10 -10.91
N LYS A 719 -12.05 16.77 -12.19
CA LYS A 719 -10.95 17.32 -12.99
C LYS A 719 -11.14 18.80 -13.35
N LYS A 720 -12.37 19.22 -13.68
CA LYS A 720 -12.65 20.58 -14.19
C LYS A 720 -13.04 21.58 -13.11
N TYR A 721 -13.79 21.15 -12.09
CA TYR A 721 -14.40 22.06 -11.11
C TYR A 721 -13.86 21.87 -9.67
N GLY A 722 -13.02 20.85 -9.43
CA GLY A 722 -12.37 20.62 -8.14
C GLY A 722 -13.29 20.05 -7.04
N TRP A 723 -12.73 19.88 -5.84
CA TRP A 723 -13.39 19.21 -4.71
C TRP A 723 -14.59 19.99 -4.16
N GLY A 724 -14.47 21.31 -4.00
CA GLY A 724 -15.52 22.14 -3.39
C GLY A 724 -16.84 22.15 -4.15
N VAL A 725 -16.77 22.23 -5.49
CA VAL A 725 -17.98 22.15 -6.34
C VAL A 725 -18.57 20.75 -6.28
N ALA A 726 -17.74 19.70 -6.33
CA ALA A 726 -18.21 18.32 -6.21
C ALA A 726 -18.94 18.05 -4.88
N ALA A 727 -18.45 18.58 -3.76
CA ALA A 727 -19.07 18.46 -2.45
C ALA A 727 -20.43 19.20 -2.35
N LEU A 728 -20.61 20.32 -3.07
CA LEU A 728 -21.86 21.10 -3.09
C LEU A 728 -22.93 20.54 -4.03
N ILE A 729 -22.56 19.78 -5.07
CA ILE A 729 -23.54 19.21 -6.02
C ILE A 729 -24.56 18.32 -5.30
N THR A 730 -24.12 17.46 -4.37
CA THR A 730 -25.03 16.53 -3.69
C THR A 730 -26.15 17.23 -2.89
N PRO A 731 -25.86 18.20 -2.00
CA PRO A 731 -26.91 18.97 -1.33
C PRO A 731 -27.73 19.84 -2.29
N SER A 732 -27.12 20.43 -3.33
CA SER A 732 -27.87 21.23 -4.32
C SER A 732 -28.86 20.38 -5.12
N VAL A 733 -28.46 19.18 -5.56
CA VAL A 733 -29.37 18.23 -6.23
C VAL A 733 -30.53 17.88 -5.30
N LEU A 734 -30.24 17.56 -4.03
CA LEU A 734 -31.28 17.23 -3.05
C LEU A 734 -32.21 18.43 -2.79
N LEU A 735 -31.68 19.66 -2.73
CA LEU A 735 -32.47 20.87 -2.53
C LEU A 735 -33.42 21.13 -3.70
N ILE A 736 -32.89 21.17 -4.93
CA ILE A 736 -33.67 21.49 -6.12
C ILE A 736 -34.77 20.44 -6.34
N THR A 737 -34.37 19.16 -6.32
CA THR A 737 -35.31 18.05 -6.53
C THR A 737 -36.27 17.86 -5.35
N GLY A 738 -35.83 18.16 -4.12
CA GLY A 738 -36.64 18.11 -2.91
C GLY A 738 -37.69 19.22 -2.86
N ILE A 739 -37.32 20.48 -3.15
CA ILE A 739 -38.27 21.59 -3.24
C ILE A 739 -39.33 21.29 -4.29
N LEU A 740 -38.91 20.84 -5.47
CA LEU A 740 -39.84 20.47 -6.55
C LEU A 740 -40.83 19.38 -6.09
N PHE A 741 -40.36 18.37 -5.36
CA PHE A 741 -41.20 17.32 -4.80
C PHE A 741 -42.21 17.86 -3.75
N PHE A 742 -41.77 18.64 -2.76
CA PHE A 742 -42.67 19.15 -1.72
C PHE A 742 -43.66 20.19 -2.25
N VAL A 743 -43.26 21.01 -3.23
CA VAL A 743 -44.19 21.94 -3.92
C VAL A 743 -45.29 21.17 -4.64
N LEU A 744 -44.97 20.08 -5.34
CA LEU A 744 -45.99 19.24 -5.99
C LEU A 744 -46.89 18.51 -4.98
N VAL A 745 -46.34 18.11 -3.84
CA VAL A 745 -47.10 17.39 -2.79
C VAL A 745 -48.05 18.32 -2.02
N LEU A 746 -47.65 19.57 -1.77
CA LEU A 746 -48.40 20.54 -0.97
C LEU A 746 -49.28 21.48 -1.82
N GLY A 747 -48.85 21.79 -3.04
CA GLY A 747 -49.47 22.77 -3.95
C GLY A 747 -50.03 22.15 -5.22
N SER A 748 -50.64 20.96 -5.14
CA SER A 748 -51.16 20.25 -6.32
C SER A 748 -52.29 20.99 -7.05
N GLY A 749 -53.02 21.88 -6.38
CA GLY A 749 -54.16 22.62 -6.95
C GLY A 749 -53.78 23.46 -8.19
N PRO A 750 -52.93 24.49 -8.05
CA PRO A 750 -52.54 25.39 -9.15
C PRO A 750 -51.84 24.70 -10.33
N LEU A 751 -51.20 23.55 -10.09
CA LEU A 751 -50.42 22.82 -11.09
C LEU A 751 -51.25 21.79 -11.88
N THR A 752 -52.50 21.54 -11.47
CA THR A 752 -53.40 20.58 -12.14
C THR A 752 -53.60 20.83 -13.64
N PRO A 753 -53.88 22.06 -14.13
CA PRO A 753 -54.10 22.28 -15.57
C PRO A 753 -52.83 22.08 -16.41
N MET A 754 -51.67 22.44 -15.87
CA MET A 754 -50.37 22.22 -16.52
C MET A 754 -50.04 20.72 -16.62
N LEU A 755 -50.30 19.96 -15.55
CA LEU A 755 -50.04 18.52 -15.51
C LEU A 755 -51.01 17.72 -16.40
N ALA A 756 -52.27 18.16 -16.49
CA ALA A 756 -53.25 17.58 -17.40
C ALA A 756 -52.83 17.75 -18.88
N GLY A 757 -52.18 18.86 -19.24
CA GLY A 757 -51.61 19.06 -20.58
C GLY A 757 -50.50 18.08 -20.97
N ILE A 758 -49.87 17.42 -19.99
CA ILE A 758 -48.84 16.38 -20.19
C ILE A 758 -49.44 14.97 -19.96
N GLY A 759 -50.74 14.86 -19.70
CA GLY A 759 -51.43 13.60 -19.47
C GLY A 759 -51.12 12.95 -18.11
N LEU A 760 -50.66 13.72 -17.12
CA LEU A 760 -50.27 13.21 -15.80
C LEU A 760 -51.26 13.65 -14.70
N THR A 761 -51.66 12.72 -13.84
CA THR A 761 -52.40 13.07 -12.61
C THR A 761 -51.44 13.71 -11.59
N PRO A 762 -51.90 14.64 -10.72
CA PRO A 762 -51.06 15.24 -9.70
C PRO A 762 -50.38 14.23 -8.76
N LEU A 763 -51.07 13.12 -8.45
CA LEU A 763 -50.53 12.05 -7.63
C LEU A 763 -49.40 11.28 -8.35
N MET A 764 -49.59 10.94 -9.64
CA MET A 764 -48.56 10.27 -10.44
C MET A 764 -47.35 11.20 -10.67
N ALA A 765 -47.59 12.50 -10.91
CA ALA A 765 -46.52 13.48 -11.04
C ALA A 765 -45.68 13.58 -9.75
N ALA A 766 -46.32 13.60 -8.57
CA ALA A 766 -45.61 13.58 -7.28
C ALA A 766 -44.79 12.29 -7.09
N VAL A 767 -45.31 11.14 -7.52
CA VAL A 767 -44.59 9.85 -7.46
C VAL A 767 -43.37 9.84 -8.39
N LEU A 768 -43.50 10.32 -9.64
CA LEU A 768 -42.40 10.36 -10.60
C LEU A 768 -41.32 11.38 -10.23
N VAL A 769 -41.71 12.58 -9.79
CA VAL A 769 -40.75 13.59 -9.32
C VAL A 769 -40.05 13.12 -8.04
N GLY A 770 -40.78 12.50 -7.10
CA GLY A 770 -40.17 11.89 -5.92
C GLY A 770 -39.24 10.72 -6.27
N ALA A 771 -39.53 9.96 -7.32
CA ALA A 771 -38.65 8.91 -7.83
C ALA A 771 -37.38 9.51 -8.41
N ALA A 772 -37.49 10.54 -9.25
CA ALA A 772 -36.36 11.27 -9.81
C ALA A 772 -35.48 11.87 -8.70
N GLN A 773 -36.09 12.52 -7.69
CA GLN A 773 -35.42 13.06 -6.51
C GLN A 773 -34.58 11.96 -5.82
N ASN A 774 -35.17 10.79 -5.56
CA ASN A 774 -34.47 9.69 -4.89
C ASN A 774 -33.38 9.05 -5.76
N ILE A 775 -33.63 8.88 -7.06
CA ILE A 775 -32.66 8.35 -8.03
C ILE A 775 -31.44 9.26 -8.12
N PHE A 776 -31.63 10.56 -8.35
CA PHE A 776 -30.53 11.51 -8.45
C PHE A 776 -29.81 11.69 -7.11
N SER A 777 -30.53 11.72 -5.99
CA SER A 777 -29.90 11.83 -4.66
C SER A 777 -29.03 10.62 -4.31
N LYS A 778 -29.50 9.39 -4.59
CA LYS A 778 -28.71 8.16 -4.38
C LYS A 778 -27.54 8.08 -5.36
N SER A 779 -27.76 8.43 -6.63
CA SER A 779 -26.71 8.42 -7.66
C SER A 779 -25.59 9.40 -7.33
N SER A 780 -25.92 10.66 -7.01
CA SER A 780 -24.96 11.69 -6.60
C SER A 780 -24.19 11.29 -5.34
N LYS A 781 -24.82 10.53 -4.43
CA LYS A 781 -24.11 10.03 -3.26
C LYS A 781 -22.97 9.09 -3.65
N TYR A 782 -23.29 8.03 -4.39
CA TYR A 782 -22.30 7.02 -4.75
C TYR A 782 -21.23 7.56 -5.72
N SER A 783 -21.59 8.52 -6.58
CA SER A 783 -20.67 9.04 -7.61
C SER A 783 -19.81 10.22 -7.17
N LEU A 784 -20.30 11.06 -6.24
CA LEU A 784 -19.65 12.31 -5.83
C LEU A 784 -19.43 12.37 -4.32
N PHE A 785 -20.48 12.17 -3.52
CA PHE A 785 -20.41 12.34 -2.06
C PHE A 785 -19.44 11.37 -1.38
N ASP A 786 -19.57 10.06 -1.67
CA ASP A 786 -18.73 9.03 -1.05
C ASP A 786 -17.24 9.23 -1.42
N PRO A 787 -16.88 9.50 -2.69
CA PRO A 787 -15.52 9.95 -3.04
C PRO A 787 -15.08 11.23 -2.34
N CYS A 788 -15.92 12.28 -2.30
CA CYS A 788 -15.60 13.53 -1.61
C CYS A 788 -15.31 13.31 -0.12
N LYS A 789 -16.10 12.46 0.55
CA LYS A 789 -15.94 12.07 1.95
C LYS A 789 -14.58 11.39 2.16
N GLU A 790 -14.22 10.43 1.31
CA GLU A 790 -12.92 9.74 1.41
C GLU A 790 -11.74 10.68 1.11
N MET A 791 -11.88 11.59 0.14
CA MET A 791 -10.84 12.57 -0.19
C MET A 791 -10.62 13.61 0.93
N ALA A 792 -11.66 13.95 1.70
CA ALA A 792 -11.54 14.85 2.85
C ALA A 792 -10.60 14.30 3.95
N TYR A 793 -10.35 12.99 4.00
CA TYR A 793 -9.44 12.41 4.97
C TYR A 793 -7.96 12.49 4.56
N ILE A 794 -7.65 12.74 3.28
CA ILE A 794 -6.29 12.72 2.73
C ILE A 794 -5.36 13.78 3.37
N PRO A 795 -5.76 15.05 3.55
CA PRO A 795 -4.86 16.08 4.09
C PRO A 795 -4.66 16.01 5.61
N LEU A 796 -5.31 15.06 6.30
CA LEU A 796 -5.21 14.90 7.76
C LEU A 796 -3.97 14.11 8.17
N ASP A 797 -3.50 14.33 9.40
CA ASP A 797 -2.50 13.48 10.04
C ASP A 797 -3.03 12.07 10.24
N THR A 798 -2.14 11.07 10.20
CA THR A 798 -2.50 9.64 10.21
C THR A 798 -3.34 9.26 11.44
N GLU A 799 -3.07 9.87 12.60
CA GLU A 799 -3.83 9.62 13.82
C GLU A 799 -5.27 10.14 13.72
N THR A 800 -5.44 11.40 13.31
CA THR A 800 -6.76 12.02 13.12
C THR A 800 -7.54 11.38 11.97
N GLN A 801 -6.85 10.91 10.93
CA GLN A 801 -7.43 10.18 9.81
C GLN A 801 -8.09 8.87 10.28
N VAL A 802 -7.35 8.06 11.04
CA VAL A 802 -7.85 6.75 11.52
C VAL A 802 -8.98 6.95 12.53
N LYS A 803 -8.81 7.84 13.51
CA LYS A 803 -9.84 8.12 14.52
C LYS A 803 -11.07 8.78 13.92
N GLY A 804 -10.89 9.75 13.02
CA GLY A 804 -11.97 10.46 12.34
C GLY A 804 -12.80 9.55 11.44
N LYS A 805 -12.15 8.65 10.69
CA LYS A 805 -12.84 7.66 9.85
C LYS A 805 -13.65 6.67 10.69
N ALA A 806 -13.06 6.13 11.77
CA ALA A 806 -13.76 5.26 12.69
C ALA A 806 -14.98 5.95 13.33
N ALA A 807 -14.83 7.18 13.83
CA ALA A 807 -15.92 7.93 14.44
C ALA A 807 -17.08 8.19 13.45
N ILE A 808 -16.76 8.59 12.21
CA ILE A 808 -17.77 8.90 11.19
C ILE A 808 -18.49 7.63 10.71
N ASP A 809 -17.76 6.55 10.43
CA ASP A 809 -18.37 5.34 9.90
C ASP A 809 -19.15 4.54 10.96
N VAL A 810 -18.72 4.57 12.23
CA VAL A 810 -19.39 3.86 13.34
C VAL A 810 -20.54 4.65 13.94
N VAL A 811 -20.39 5.97 14.12
CA VAL A 811 -21.39 6.79 14.83
C VAL A 811 -22.25 7.58 13.85
N CYS A 812 -21.64 8.40 12.99
CA CYS A 812 -22.39 9.35 12.16
C CYS A 812 -23.26 8.69 11.10
N ASN A 813 -22.79 7.61 10.46
CA ASN A 813 -23.56 6.89 9.44
C ASN A 813 -24.85 6.24 9.99
N PRO A 814 -24.82 5.45 11.08
CA PRO A 814 -26.04 4.94 11.72
C PRO A 814 -26.92 6.04 12.31
N LEU A 815 -26.30 7.08 12.88
CA LEU A 815 -27.03 8.23 13.45
C LEU A 815 -27.79 9.01 12.39
N GLY A 816 -27.24 9.22 11.20
CA GLY A 816 -27.95 9.88 10.10
C GLY A 816 -29.19 9.09 9.66
N LYS A 817 -29.08 7.76 9.52
CA LYS A 817 -30.20 6.89 9.12
C LYS A 817 -31.31 6.85 10.17
N SER A 818 -30.94 6.77 11.45
CA SER A 818 -31.87 6.65 12.59
C SER A 818 -32.43 8.00 13.04
N GLY A 819 -31.65 9.07 12.90
CA GLY A 819 -32.04 10.44 13.25
C GLY A 819 -33.20 10.95 12.41
N GLY A 820 -33.20 10.68 11.09
CA GLY A 820 -34.33 11.03 10.23
C GLY A 820 -35.62 10.29 10.61
N ALA A 821 -35.49 9.02 11.03
CA ALA A 821 -36.62 8.23 11.52
C ALA A 821 -37.14 8.75 12.88
N LEU A 822 -36.26 9.19 13.79
CA LEU A 822 -36.65 9.80 15.07
C LEU A 822 -37.40 11.12 14.87
N ILE A 823 -36.90 11.99 13.97
CA ILE A 823 -37.58 13.26 13.63
C ILE A 823 -38.98 12.98 13.08
N GLN A 824 -39.11 12.02 12.17
CA GLN A 824 -40.42 11.62 11.64
C GLN A 824 -41.32 11.02 12.70
N GLN A 825 -40.79 10.17 13.58
CA GLN A 825 -41.57 9.60 14.68
C GLN A 825 -42.14 10.70 15.59
N PHE A 826 -41.31 11.67 15.99
CA PHE A 826 -41.76 12.79 16.81
C PHE A 826 -42.86 13.61 16.11
N MET A 827 -42.71 13.85 14.81
CA MET A 827 -43.71 14.56 14.01
C MET A 827 -45.01 13.77 13.80
N ILE A 828 -44.93 12.46 13.56
CA ILE A 828 -46.12 11.59 13.40
C ILE A 828 -46.90 11.51 14.71
N VAL A 829 -46.21 11.35 15.85
CA VAL A 829 -46.87 11.33 17.16
C VAL A 829 -47.47 12.70 17.52
N GLY A 830 -46.77 13.79 17.20
CA GLY A 830 -47.23 15.16 17.49
C GLY A 830 -48.41 15.62 16.63
N PHE A 831 -48.36 15.39 15.31
CA PHE A 831 -49.38 15.84 14.35
C PHE A 831 -50.40 14.75 13.97
N GLY A 832 -50.22 13.53 14.47
CA GLY A 832 -51.16 12.41 14.36
C GLY A 832 -51.16 11.63 13.04
N SER A 833 -50.61 12.17 11.95
CA SER A 833 -50.45 11.44 10.69
C SER A 833 -49.25 11.91 9.89
N LEU A 834 -48.73 11.03 9.02
CA LEU A 834 -47.64 11.39 8.11
C LEU A 834 -48.05 12.53 7.14
N ALA A 835 -49.29 12.51 6.65
CA ALA A 835 -49.79 13.55 5.75
C ALA A 835 -49.83 14.94 6.42
N ALA A 836 -50.31 15.02 7.67
CA ALA A 836 -50.34 16.28 8.43
C ALA A 836 -48.92 16.80 8.77
N SER A 837 -47.96 15.89 8.95
CA SER A 837 -46.56 16.28 9.23
C SER A 837 -45.76 16.74 7.99
N THR A 838 -46.22 16.41 6.78
CA THR A 838 -45.49 16.64 5.53
C THR A 838 -45.01 18.08 5.30
N PRO A 839 -45.79 19.17 5.55
CA PRO A 839 -45.30 20.54 5.37
C PRO A 839 -44.16 20.90 6.34
N TYR A 840 -44.25 20.45 7.58
CA TYR A 840 -43.19 20.68 8.59
C TYR A 840 -41.93 19.89 8.26
N LEU A 841 -42.08 18.66 7.75
CA LEU A 841 -40.94 17.86 7.27
C LEU A 841 -40.21 18.53 6.11
N GLY A 842 -40.94 19.18 5.19
CA GLY A 842 -40.35 19.97 4.10
C GLY A 842 -39.53 21.17 4.62
N ALA A 843 -40.06 21.90 5.61
CA ALA A 843 -39.36 23.03 6.22
C ALA A 843 -38.10 22.58 6.99
N ILE A 844 -38.19 21.50 7.76
CA ILE A 844 -37.06 20.89 8.48
C ILE A 844 -35.99 20.42 7.49
N LEU A 845 -36.40 19.78 6.39
CA LEU A 845 -35.48 19.36 5.34
C LEU A 845 -34.72 20.55 4.75
N LEU A 846 -35.43 21.64 4.43
CA LEU A 846 -34.80 22.85 3.90
C LEU A 846 -33.77 23.43 4.89
N GLY A 847 -34.11 23.49 6.18
CA GLY A 847 -33.17 23.89 7.23
C GLY A 847 -31.91 23.02 7.30
N ILE A 848 -32.08 21.69 7.25
CA ILE A 848 -30.96 20.73 7.27
C ILE A 848 -30.09 20.86 6.02
N VAL A 849 -30.68 21.04 4.84
CA VAL A 849 -29.92 21.16 3.58
C VAL A 849 -29.17 22.49 3.51
N LEU A 850 -29.76 23.58 4.00
CA LEU A 850 -29.03 24.86 4.14
C LEU A 850 -27.85 24.73 5.11
N MET A 851 -28.05 24.05 6.24
CA MET A 851 -26.98 23.75 7.19
C MET A 851 -25.88 22.88 6.55
N TRP A 852 -26.27 21.89 5.75
CA TRP A 852 -25.36 21.04 5.01
C TRP A 852 -24.55 21.82 3.97
N MET A 853 -25.16 22.72 3.19
CA MET A 853 -24.43 23.58 2.25
C MET A 853 -23.44 24.51 2.95
N LYS A 854 -23.83 25.09 4.10
CA LYS A 854 -22.91 25.90 4.91
C LYS A 854 -21.72 25.08 5.43
N ALA A 855 -21.98 23.85 5.89
CA ALA A 855 -20.94 22.93 6.33
C ALA A 855 -20.00 22.54 5.18
N ALA A 856 -20.53 22.24 3.99
CA ALA A 856 -19.74 21.91 2.81
C ALA A 856 -18.86 23.10 2.36
N ALA A 857 -19.39 24.32 2.38
CA ALA A 857 -18.64 25.52 2.06
C ALA A 857 -17.54 25.82 3.11
N SER A 858 -17.84 25.66 4.40
CA SER A 858 -16.86 25.75 5.49
C SER A 858 -15.75 24.73 5.33
N LEU A 859 -16.12 23.48 5.04
CA LEU A 859 -15.19 22.37 4.86
C LEU A 859 -14.30 22.58 3.63
N ASN A 860 -14.82 23.14 2.54
CA ASN A 860 -14.03 23.53 1.37
C ASN A 860 -12.96 24.58 1.71
N LYS A 861 -13.32 25.61 2.49
CA LYS A 861 -12.36 26.62 2.94
C LYS A 861 -11.24 25.99 3.79
N GLN A 862 -11.58 25.08 4.69
CA GLN A 862 -10.60 24.39 5.54
C GLN A 862 -9.75 23.39 4.73
N PHE A 863 -10.34 22.63 3.82
CA PHE A 863 -9.66 21.67 2.95
C PHE A 863 -8.62 22.37 2.06
N THR A 864 -9.01 23.43 1.36
CA THR A 864 -8.08 24.22 0.52
C THR A 864 -6.97 24.86 1.35
N ALA A 865 -7.26 25.30 2.58
CA ALA A 865 -6.24 25.85 3.47
C ALA A 865 -5.23 24.79 3.93
N LEU A 866 -5.68 23.56 4.22
CA LEU A 866 -4.81 22.43 4.56
C LEU A 866 -3.97 21.98 3.34
N GLU A 867 -4.59 21.89 2.18
CA GLU A 867 -3.91 21.56 0.92
C GLU A 867 -2.86 22.63 0.56
N MET A 868 -3.19 23.92 0.72
CA MET A 868 -2.25 25.02 0.51
C MET A 868 -1.13 25.00 1.55
N LYS A 869 -1.39 24.66 2.82
CA LYS A 869 -0.35 24.46 3.84
C LYS A 869 0.58 23.30 3.50
N GLN A 870 0.05 22.18 2.99
CA GLN A 870 0.86 21.05 2.54
C GLN A 870 1.69 21.42 1.31
N LYS A 871 1.09 22.08 0.31
CA LYS A 871 1.79 22.61 -0.87
C LYS A 871 2.81 23.68 -0.50
N MET A 872 2.55 24.49 0.53
CA MET A 872 3.49 25.48 1.07
C MET A 872 4.60 24.84 1.91
N ALA A 873 4.33 23.75 2.63
CA ALA A 873 5.36 22.98 3.31
C ALA A 873 6.26 22.27 2.29
N GLN A 874 5.66 21.74 1.22
CA GLN A 874 6.38 21.20 0.06
C GLN A 874 7.15 22.30 -0.69
N SER A 875 6.55 23.48 -0.91
CA SER A 875 7.19 24.61 -1.63
C SER A 875 8.18 25.42 -0.79
N ARG A 876 8.07 25.41 0.55
CA ARG A 876 9.13 25.86 1.45
C ARG A 876 10.28 24.86 1.53
N GLY A 877 10.01 23.57 1.28
CA GLY A 877 11.03 22.57 0.94
C GLY A 877 11.56 22.71 -0.50
N THR A 878 10.89 23.46 -1.37
CA THR A 878 11.27 23.66 -2.78
C THR A 878 11.15 25.13 -3.24
N SER A 879 11.95 26.03 -2.67
CA SER A 879 12.35 27.30 -3.33
C SER A 879 13.46 27.97 -2.50
N ARG A 880 14.68 28.22 -2.99
CA ARG A 880 15.15 28.42 -4.38
C ARG A 880 15.96 27.22 -4.89
N SER A 881 15.47 26.53 -5.92
CA SER A 881 16.38 25.84 -6.84
C SER A 881 17.08 26.93 -7.65
N ARG A 882 18.20 27.48 -7.15
CA ARG A 882 19.18 28.13 -8.02
C ARG A 882 19.55 27.07 -9.07
N LYS A 883 19.45 27.38 -10.36
CA LYS A 883 20.00 26.48 -11.37
C LYS A 883 21.50 26.50 -11.16
N TYR A 884 22.08 25.34 -10.87
CA TYR A 884 23.51 25.21 -10.70
C TYR A 884 24.09 24.63 -11.98
N LYS A 885 25.16 25.23 -12.49
CA LYS A 885 26.02 24.60 -13.48
C LYS A 885 26.99 23.71 -12.72
N PHE A 886 27.01 22.42 -13.05
CA PHE A 886 28.02 21.52 -12.53
C PHE A 886 29.33 21.82 -13.26
N VAL A 887 30.28 22.41 -12.55
CA VAL A 887 31.61 22.69 -13.07
C VAL A 887 32.55 21.67 -12.46
N SER A 888 33.08 20.79 -13.29
CA SER A 888 34.06 19.80 -12.87
C SER A 888 35.46 20.24 -13.29
N LYS A 889 36.40 20.27 -12.34
CA LYS A 889 37.83 20.45 -12.59
C LYS A 889 38.59 19.19 -12.24
N LEU A 890 39.60 18.87 -13.02
CA LEU A 890 40.56 17.82 -12.68
C LEU A 890 41.52 18.42 -11.65
N ASN A 891 41.59 17.86 -10.44
CA ASN A 891 42.53 18.30 -9.42
C ASN A 891 43.93 17.70 -9.69
N ASP A 892 44.95 18.18 -8.97
CA ASP A 892 46.36 17.79 -9.15
C ASP A 892 46.64 16.30 -8.90
N LEU A 893 45.67 15.59 -8.31
CA LEU A 893 45.71 14.15 -8.03
C LEU A 893 44.96 13.33 -9.10
N GLY A 894 44.44 13.96 -10.15
CA GLY A 894 43.73 13.31 -11.25
C GLY A 894 42.26 12.98 -10.96
N PHE A 895 41.66 13.56 -9.91
CA PHE A 895 40.24 13.39 -9.59
C PHE A 895 39.39 14.50 -10.20
N ILE A 896 38.17 14.14 -10.60
CA ILE A 896 37.16 15.08 -11.07
C ILE A 896 36.45 15.66 -9.83
N GLU A 897 36.86 16.84 -9.39
CA GLU A 897 36.14 17.61 -8.37
C GLU A 897 35.03 18.41 -9.03
N GLY A 898 33.78 18.04 -8.73
CA GLY A 898 32.60 18.73 -9.20
C GLY A 898 32.10 19.74 -8.17
N GLN A 899 32.01 21.01 -8.55
CA GLN A 899 31.36 22.04 -7.76
C GLN A 899 30.12 22.55 -8.50
N TYR A 900 29.00 22.64 -7.76
CA TYR A 900 27.79 23.27 -8.25
C TYR A 900 27.94 24.79 -8.08
N VAL A 901 28.06 25.52 -9.20
CA VAL A 901 28.16 26.98 -9.22
C VAL A 901 26.79 27.55 -9.62
N PRO A 902 26.22 28.52 -8.88
CA PRO A 902 24.92 29.09 -9.21
C PRO A 902 24.99 29.90 -10.52
N LEU A 903 24.03 29.70 -11.43
CA LEU A 903 23.85 30.57 -12.61
C LEU A 903 23.33 31.95 -12.18
N GLU A 904 23.91 33.01 -12.74
CA GLU A 904 23.43 34.39 -12.58
C GLU A 904 22.24 34.67 -13.53
N ASP A 905 21.36 35.61 -13.14
CA ASP A 905 20.11 35.91 -13.84
C ASP A 905 20.38 36.55 -15.22
N GLY A 906 20.37 35.74 -16.28
CA GLY A 906 20.53 36.20 -17.67
C GLY A 906 21.17 35.20 -18.63
N GLU A 907 21.86 34.17 -18.13
CA GLU A 907 22.47 33.14 -18.98
C GLU A 907 21.43 32.09 -19.43
N LEU A 908 21.17 32.04 -20.74
CA LEU A 908 20.44 30.95 -21.38
C LEU A 908 21.32 29.70 -21.45
N VAL A 909 20.74 28.53 -21.11
CA VAL A 909 21.38 27.24 -21.35
C VAL A 909 21.39 26.97 -22.85
N THR A 910 22.42 27.42 -23.55
CA THR A 910 22.70 26.95 -24.90
C THR A 910 23.36 25.58 -24.81
N ALA A 911 22.62 24.56 -25.23
CA ALA A 911 23.21 23.29 -25.62
C ALA A 911 23.83 23.48 -27.01
N SER A 912 25.01 24.11 -27.08
CA SER A 912 25.87 24.10 -28.27
C SER A 912 27.29 23.78 -27.85
N MET A 913 27.83 22.70 -28.44
CA MET A 913 29.26 22.40 -28.43
C MET A 913 29.94 23.42 -29.36
N ASP A 914 30.50 24.48 -28.79
CA ASP A 914 31.47 25.30 -29.50
C ASP A 914 32.86 24.94 -28.97
N VAL A 915 33.66 24.35 -29.87
CA VAL A 915 35.08 24.12 -29.69
C VAL A 915 35.75 25.49 -29.67
N VAL A 916 36.24 25.93 -28.51
CA VAL A 916 37.14 27.07 -28.42
C VAL A 916 38.56 26.54 -28.58
N GLU A 917 39.13 26.74 -29.76
CA GLU A 917 40.56 26.57 -30.02
C GLU A 917 41.39 27.45 -29.08
N SER A 918 42.47 26.89 -28.56
CA SER A 918 43.43 27.56 -27.69
C SER A 918 44.22 28.61 -28.47
N ASP A 919 44.16 29.87 -28.04
CA ASP A 919 45.13 30.87 -28.47
C ASP A 919 46.23 31.02 -27.41
N ASN A 920 47.48 30.82 -27.85
CA ASN A 920 48.68 30.86 -27.04
C ASN A 920 49.12 32.31 -26.81
N GLY A 921 49.16 32.75 -25.55
CA GLY A 921 49.78 34.02 -25.15
C GLY A 921 50.62 33.84 -23.87
N PRO A 922 51.83 34.41 -23.78
CA PRO A 922 52.73 34.21 -22.64
C PRO A 922 52.28 35.02 -21.42
N PRO A 923 52.71 34.64 -20.20
CA PRO A 923 52.19 35.23 -18.97
C PRO A 923 52.84 36.59 -18.68
N PRO A 924 52.11 37.59 -18.15
CA PRO A 924 52.74 38.76 -17.53
C PRO A 924 53.05 38.52 -16.05
N VAL A 925 54.24 38.98 -15.69
CA VAL A 925 54.98 38.95 -14.40
C VAL A 925 54.33 39.89 -13.35
N PRO A 926 54.50 39.67 -12.03
CA PRO A 926 53.71 40.31 -10.99
C PRO A 926 54.28 41.66 -10.52
N ALA A 927 53.41 42.59 -10.12
CA ALA A 927 53.82 43.85 -9.49
C ALA A 927 52.93 44.20 -8.28
N SER A 928 53.54 44.04 -7.10
CA SER A 928 53.50 44.92 -5.93
C SER A 928 52.17 45.48 -5.41
N SER A 929 51.80 45.00 -4.21
CA SER A 929 51.09 45.75 -3.17
C SER A 929 51.72 47.12 -2.90
N PRO A 930 50.95 48.11 -2.37
CA PRO A 930 51.12 48.37 -0.94
C PRO A 930 49.85 48.78 -0.15
N LYS A 931 49.85 48.37 1.12
CA LYS A 931 49.48 49.09 2.38
C LYS A 931 48.10 49.77 2.44
N ALA A 932 47.18 49.32 3.31
CA ALA A 932 47.15 49.37 4.78
C ALA A 932 46.17 50.45 5.27
N ALA A 933 45.10 50.00 5.93
CA ALA A 933 44.47 50.57 7.11
C ALA A 933 43.52 49.51 7.69
#